data_AF-A0A2P2GEG3-F1
#
_entry.id   AF-A0A2P2GEG3-F1
#
_cell.length_a   1.000
_cell.length_b   1.000
_cell.length_c   1.000
_cell.angle_alpha   90.00
_cell.angle_beta   90.00
_cell.angle_gamma   90.00
#
_symmetry.space_group_name_H-M   'P 1'
#
loop_
_entity.id
_entity.type
_entity.pdbx_description
1 polymer ?
#
loop_
_entity_poly.entity_id
_entity_poly.type
_entity_poly.pdbx_seq_one_letter_code
_entity_poly.pdbx_strand_id
1 'polypeptide(L)'
;MTRPRHVLVIGAQCPGLGLLDELEQATHALHDTLTTPWAGACEKDQPHGPTLLYGGRLTRSGVEDAVRRAGRAAAEAGAVLVLGLLGHGMAAGTRLYFMAGDSRAEDPLSAVDVGSLLTALLDTPGLDGVVALVDTCHANNAHPDLGSLANGIRRGDTRFSLLLGSGAQEEAYELRFSRTVVKVLHSGIADAGETLVPSAVVRAVREDGGAAGQGVHHTDHDGAQFADGALWLARNARHATGGAGSLLGPVGRAALDRALGAADPTAADTVAHPGDLDALRARLDTLSAPQRDWASKVVTALDHAVRTQALLTGWPGDDLTSALLRRALAEACPAPLSPLPESSGGELLRDAVEYLLLRAPRFEQRPTAPLAAFVAVLATETRVEPRNHALRGWAFALDAVIDLNDAFARLAERGRETRLRLVVSLHAAVGDDWPESLAAWLLDDGTVREHEEFPCPAQDRTGVERTLVGVLRWATRHADALDTPLRRVEIAAPAPLLATWRPEETDFGMRLGDLHDVVLRWSDRIQPPDHLWWINDQARTALKAMEGRGEGSRVDWLGEADTRRADELHERLRRSAPRSRAVALEHRPAHLKDMMEILLASSPIVLWPNPVQGTPEAQGAGGPDTRAAAVPEPVRRSVDTHWHLLPAEFSRAYREHRRSGPGADDGACGHADTGRRHLAGLRTVWDGLEWLDFCKWFDREHTAREQFSRERFPTEGESPA
;
A
#
# COMPACT_ATOMS: atom_id res chain seq x y z
N MET A 1 -5.26 -1.55 22.43
CA MET A 1 -6.43 -1.55 21.52
C MET A 1 -7.42 -0.55 22.07
N THR A 2 -7.85 0.45 21.29
CA THR A 2 -8.89 1.40 21.71
C THR A 2 -10.24 0.70 21.76
N ARG A 3 -11.03 0.89 22.84
CA ARG A 3 -12.37 0.33 22.97
C ARG A 3 -13.30 0.88 21.86
N PRO A 4 -14.30 0.10 21.39
CA PRO A 4 -15.23 0.54 20.35
C PRO A 4 -16.01 1.78 20.79
N ARG A 5 -16.38 2.63 19.81
CA ARG A 5 -17.06 3.90 20.04
C ARG A 5 -18.24 4.02 19.11
N HIS A 6 -19.39 4.29 19.68
CA HIS A 6 -20.65 4.43 18.95
C HIS A 6 -21.04 5.90 18.92
N VAL A 7 -21.79 6.30 17.89
CA VAL A 7 -22.29 7.68 17.77
C VAL A 7 -23.76 7.70 17.40
N LEU A 8 -24.49 8.66 17.96
CA LEU A 8 -25.83 9.05 17.53
C LEU A 8 -25.91 10.58 17.51
N VAL A 9 -26.20 11.17 16.36
CA VAL A 9 -26.44 12.63 16.25
C VAL A 9 -27.87 12.86 15.79
N ILE A 10 -28.62 13.68 16.53
CA ILE A 10 -30.03 14.00 16.29
C ILE A 10 -30.19 15.52 16.12
N GLY A 11 -30.64 15.95 14.94
CA GLY A 11 -30.98 17.32 14.61
C GLY A 11 -32.49 17.49 14.36
N ALA A 12 -33.29 17.70 15.40
CA ALA A 12 -34.75 17.74 15.27
C ALA A 12 -35.28 19.15 15.00
N GLN A 13 -36.12 19.30 13.97
CA GLN A 13 -36.85 20.55 13.71
C GLN A 13 -38.22 20.51 14.38
N CYS A 14 -38.60 21.59 15.06
CA CYS A 14 -39.95 21.77 15.62
C CYS A 14 -40.68 22.89 14.87
N PRO A 15 -41.54 22.60 13.88
CA PRO A 15 -42.21 23.63 13.08
C PRO A 15 -43.02 24.63 13.92
N GLY A 16 -43.56 24.19 15.06
CA GLY A 16 -44.31 25.05 15.99
C GLY A 16 -43.48 26.14 16.68
N LEU A 17 -42.15 26.07 16.61
CA LEU A 17 -41.20 27.05 17.17
C LEU A 17 -40.39 27.77 16.09
N GLY A 18 -40.72 27.55 14.81
CA GLY A 18 -39.93 28.03 13.67
C GLY A 18 -38.80 27.09 13.28
N LEU A 19 -38.39 27.15 12.01
CA LEU A 19 -37.33 26.30 11.47
C LEU A 19 -35.95 26.92 11.73
N LEU A 20 -34.97 26.07 11.99
CA LEU A 20 -33.56 26.45 12.14
C LEU A 20 -32.83 26.19 10.82
N ASP A 21 -32.52 27.26 10.07
CA ASP A 21 -32.02 27.17 8.68
C ASP A 21 -30.70 26.39 8.53
N GLU A 22 -29.86 26.32 9.57
CA GLU A 22 -28.56 25.64 9.54
C GLU A 22 -28.52 24.28 10.27
N LEU A 23 -29.64 23.82 10.83
CA LEU A 23 -29.65 22.62 11.67
C LEU A 23 -29.18 21.37 10.95
N GLU A 24 -29.65 21.15 9.74
CA GLU A 24 -29.26 19.99 8.94
C GLU A 24 -27.76 20.01 8.67
N GLN A 25 -27.22 21.15 8.23
CA GLN A 25 -25.79 21.30 7.94
C GLN A 25 -24.92 21.08 9.20
N ALA A 26 -25.30 21.66 10.34
CA ALA A 26 -24.57 21.48 11.59
C ALA A 26 -24.61 20.04 12.09
N THR A 27 -25.76 19.36 11.96
CA THR A 27 -25.95 17.96 12.36
C THR A 27 -25.09 17.03 11.50
N HIS A 28 -25.08 17.23 10.18
CA HIS A 28 -24.21 16.49 9.27
C HIS A 28 -22.73 16.71 9.56
N ALA A 29 -22.31 17.97 9.71
CA ALA A 29 -20.91 18.30 9.97
C ALA A 29 -20.40 17.67 11.27
N LEU A 30 -21.23 17.66 12.33
CA LEU A 30 -20.88 17.01 13.60
C LEU A 30 -20.79 15.48 13.43
N HIS A 31 -21.77 14.86 12.79
CA HIS A 31 -21.77 13.40 12.56
C HIS A 31 -20.58 12.94 11.72
N ASP A 32 -20.27 13.63 10.62
CA ASP A 32 -19.14 13.30 9.75
C ASP A 32 -17.82 13.45 10.51
N THR A 33 -17.66 14.50 11.33
CA THR A 33 -16.47 14.68 12.18
C THR A 33 -16.30 13.54 13.19
N LEU A 34 -17.40 13.14 13.83
CA LEU A 34 -17.38 12.11 14.88
C LEU A 34 -17.17 10.70 14.30
N THR A 35 -17.64 10.43 13.08
CA THR A 35 -17.46 9.13 12.39
C THR A 35 -16.17 9.04 11.60
N THR A 36 -15.46 10.15 11.40
CA THR A 36 -14.20 10.17 10.67
C THR A 36 -13.13 9.35 11.42
N PRO A 37 -12.50 8.32 10.81
CA PRO A 37 -11.58 7.40 11.50
C PRO A 37 -10.40 8.06 12.21
N TRP A 38 -9.85 9.13 11.62
CA TRP A 38 -8.71 9.86 12.17
C TRP A 38 -9.10 11.00 13.12
N ALA A 39 -10.40 11.28 13.27
CA ALA A 39 -10.93 12.30 14.18
C ALA A 39 -11.76 11.62 15.28
N GLY A 40 -13.09 11.56 15.16
CA GLY A 40 -13.93 10.99 16.22
C GLY A 40 -13.85 9.47 16.36
N ALA A 41 -13.44 8.76 15.30
CA ALA A 41 -13.27 7.31 15.25
C ALA A 41 -14.48 6.50 15.76
N CYS A 42 -15.69 7.07 15.65
CA CYS A 42 -16.93 6.37 15.99
C CYS A 42 -17.41 5.54 14.80
N GLU A 43 -18.05 4.41 15.08
CA GLU A 43 -18.60 3.52 14.06
C GLU A 43 -19.78 4.18 13.33
N LYS A 44 -19.65 4.30 12.01
CA LYS A 44 -20.64 4.92 11.12
C LYS A 44 -21.78 3.98 10.74
N ASP A 45 -21.46 2.71 10.49
CA ASP A 45 -22.40 1.71 9.97
C ASP A 45 -22.74 0.69 11.05
N GLN A 46 -23.61 1.08 11.98
CA GLN A 46 -24.04 0.19 13.05
C GLN A 46 -25.17 -0.73 12.57
N PRO A 47 -25.11 -2.05 12.85
CA PRO A 47 -26.14 -2.99 12.44
C PRO A 47 -27.52 -2.72 13.08
N HIS A 48 -27.59 -1.84 14.08
CA HIS A 48 -28.77 -1.62 14.92
C HIS A 48 -29.56 -0.33 14.56
N GLY A 49 -29.21 0.37 13.48
CA GLY A 49 -29.98 1.47 12.92
C GLY A 49 -29.15 2.71 12.54
N PRO A 50 -29.82 3.76 12.05
CA PRO A 50 -29.14 4.99 11.64
C PRO A 50 -28.50 5.71 12.82
N THR A 51 -27.24 6.12 12.65
CA THR A 51 -26.46 6.92 13.61
C THR A 51 -26.66 8.43 13.44
N LEU A 52 -27.38 8.84 12.39
CA LEU A 52 -27.70 10.23 12.07
C LEU A 52 -29.20 10.34 11.81
N LEU A 53 -29.87 11.21 12.56
CA LEU A 53 -31.30 11.49 12.43
C LEU A 53 -31.50 13.00 12.36
N TYR A 54 -32.28 13.49 11.40
CA TYR A 54 -32.57 14.93 11.33
C TYR A 54 -33.92 15.26 10.68
N GLY A 55 -34.36 16.50 10.86
CA GLY A 55 -35.52 17.08 10.18
C GLY A 55 -36.81 17.10 11.00
N GLY A 56 -37.88 17.65 10.40
CA GLY A 56 -39.15 17.92 11.09
C GLY A 56 -40.11 16.75 11.20
N ARG A 57 -39.74 15.57 10.69
CA ARG A 57 -40.54 14.34 10.81
C ARG A 57 -40.16 13.49 12.03
N LEU A 58 -39.07 13.85 12.72
CA LEU A 58 -38.64 13.15 13.92
C LEU A 58 -39.61 13.45 15.05
N THR A 59 -40.30 12.43 15.55
CA THR A 59 -41.23 12.56 16.67
C THR A 59 -40.51 12.40 18.00
N ARG A 60 -41.14 12.85 19.09
CA ARG A 60 -40.69 12.62 20.46
C ARG A 60 -40.35 11.15 20.70
N SER A 61 -41.27 10.24 20.34
CA SER A 61 -41.07 8.80 20.49
C SER A 61 -39.90 8.29 19.63
N GLY A 62 -39.75 8.82 18.41
CA GLY A 62 -38.65 8.46 17.52
C GLY A 62 -37.28 8.82 18.09
N VAL A 63 -37.16 9.97 18.75
CA VAL A 63 -35.95 10.41 19.45
C VAL A 63 -35.66 9.49 20.64
N GLU A 64 -36.64 9.27 21.53
CA GLU A 64 -36.48 8.40 22.70
C GLU A 64 -36.06 6.97 22.30
N ASP A 65 -36.72 6.41 21.27
CA ASP A 65 -36.42 5.06 20.78
C ASP A 65 -35.04 4.97 20.14
N ALA A 66 -34.61 6.00 19.39
CA ALA A 66 -33.28 6.04 18.79
C ALA A 66 -32.18 6.04 19.85
N VAL A 67 -32.31 6.89 20.88
CA VAL A 67 -31.34 6.95 21.98
C VAL A 67 -31.29 5.63 22.75
N ARG A 68 -32.45 5.03 23.05
CA ARG A 68 -32.49 3.71 23.71
C ARG A 68 -31.88 2.59 22.87
N ARG A 69 -32.09 2.60 21.55
CA ARG A 69 -31.47 1.61 20.64
C ARG A 69 -29.95 1.78 20.59
N ALA A 70 -29.47 3.01 20.40
CA ALA A 70 -28.03 3.29 20.37
C ALA A 70 -27.35 2.92 21.70
N GLY A 71 -28.00 3.21 22.83
CA GLY A 71 -27.52 2.82 24.16
C GLY A 71 -27.39 1.32 24.33
N ARG A 72 -28.38 0.53 23.90
CA ARG A 72 -28.32 -0.93 23.94
C ARG A 72 -27.21 -1.49 23.04
N ALA A 73 -27.11 -0.98 21.81
CA ALA A 73 -26.06 -1.40 20.88
C ALA A 73 -24.65 -1.11 21.43
N ALA A 74 -24.45 0.08 22.00
CA ALA A 74 -23.18 0.44 22.63
C ALA A 74 -22.90 -0.43 23.87
N ALA A 75 -23.93 -0.74 24.67
CA ALA A 75 -23.78 -1.62 25.83
C ALA A 75 -23.43 -3.07 25.45
N GLU A 76 -24.04 -3.62 24.41
CA GLU A 76 -23.71 -4.95 23.88
C GLU A 76 -22.26 -5.04 23.39
N ALA A 77 -21.74 -3.94 22.84
CA ALA A 77 -20.35 -3.84 22.37
C ALA A 77 -19.35 -3.45 23.48
N GLY A 78 -19.80 -3.13 24.70
CA GLY A 78 -18.94 -2.56 25.75
C GLY A 78 -18.32 -1.21 25.33
N ALA A 79 -19.04 -0.43 24.52
CA ALA A 79 -18.58 0.78 23.87
C ALA A 79 -18.96 2.04 24.67
N VAL A 80 -18.26 3.14 24.36
CA VAL A 80 -18.68 4.50 24.72
C VAL A 80 -19.67 5.01 23.68
N LEU A 81 -20.78 5.63 24.11
CA LEU A 81 -21.73 6.30 23.22
C LEU A 81 -21.49 7.81 23.20
N VAL A 82 -21.20 8.36 22.01
CA VAL A 82 -21.19 9.81 21.76
C VAL A 82 -22.57 10.23 21.24
N LEU A 83 -23.26 11.11 21.97
CA LEU A 83 -24.62 11.54 21.67
C LEU A 83 -24.65 13.04 21.34
N GLY A 84 -25.20 13.43 20.19
CA GLY A 84 -25.46 14.84 19.85
C GLY A 84 -26.96 15.12 19.78
N LEU A 85 -27.44 16.14 20.51
CA LEU A 85 -28.81 16.65 20.45
C LEU A 85 -28.77 18.13 20.05
N LEU A 86 -29.19 18.43 18.82
CA LEU A 86 -29.18 19.77 18.23
C LEU A 86 -30.61 20.17 17.87
N GLY A 87 -31.02 21.37 18.27
CA GLY A 87 -32.34 21.91 17.91
C GLY A 87 -32.95 22.79 18.99
N HIS A 88 -34.28 22.90 18.97
CA HIS A 88 -35.00 23.68 19.96
C HIS A 88 -35.05 22.97 21.32
N GLY A 89 -35.00 23.76 22.39
CA GLY A 89 -35.15 23.28 23.76
C GLY A 89 -36.04 24.23 24.56
N MET A 90 -36.79 23.69 25.50
CA MET A 90 -37.56 24.48 26.47
C MET A 90 -37.22 24.06 27.89
N ALA A 91 -37.22 25.02 28.81
CA ALA A 91 -37.10 24.73 30.23
C ALA A 91 -38.49 24.59 30.88
N ALA A 92 -38.67 23.59 31.73
CA ALA A 92 -39.77 23.57 32.70
C ALA A 92 -39.22 23.25 34.09
N GLY A 93 -39.18 24.26 34.97
CA GLY A 93 -38.49 24.16 36.25
C GLY A 93 -36.98 24.00 36.06
N THR A 94 -36.42 22.92 36.60
CA THR A 94 -34.98 22.60 36.52
C THR A 94 -34.66 21.57 35.43
N ARG A 95 -35.60 21.31 34.51
CA ARG A 95 -35.48 20.27 33.49
C ARG A 95 -35.45 20.87 32.09
N LEU A 96 -34.61 20.30 31.24
CA LEU A 96 -34.59 20.55 29.80
C LEU A 96 -35.49 19.55 29.06
N TYR A 97 -36.31 20.09 28.17
CA TYR A 97 -37.09 19.33 27.21
C TYR A 97 -36.63 19.64 25.79
N PHE A 98 -36.19 18.60 25.07
CA PHE A 98 -35.79 18.67 23.67
C PHE A 98 -37.01 18.56 22.75
N MET A 99 -37.14 19.52 21.84
CA MET A 99 -38.33 19.69 21.00
C MET A 99 -38.19 18.90 19.70
N ALA A 100 -39.09 17.95 19.49
CA ALA A 100 -39.21 17.16 18.28
C ALA A 100 -40.24 17.76 17.31
N GLY A 101 -40.42 17.17 16.13
CA GLY A 101 -41.32 17.65 15.09
C GLY A 101 -42.81 17.64 15.46
N ASP A 102 -43.20 16.81 16.42
CA ASP A 102 -44.56 16.74 16.99
C ASP A 102 -44.70 17.45 18.34
N SER A 103 -43.64 18.10 18.83
CA SER A 103 -43.68 18.87 20.06
C SER A 103 -44.42 20.21 19.88
N ARG A 104 -44.95 20.73 21.00
CA ARG A 104 -45.71 21.98 21.08
C ARG A 104 -45.08 22.91 22.09
N ALA A 105 -45.07 24.20 21.76
CA ALA A 105 -44.61 25.25 22.67
C ALA A 105 -45.36 25.15 24.02
N GLU A 106 -44.63 25.33 25.12
CA GLU A 106 -45.18 25.33 26.48
C GLU A 106 -45.87 24.02 26.94
N ASP A 107 -45.68 22.91 26.20
CA ASP A 107 -46.21 21.59 26.56
C ASP A 107 -45.07 20.58 26.77
N PRO A 108 -44.52 20.47 27.99
CA PRO A 108 -43.44 19.55 28.31
C PRO A 108 -43.79 18.07 28.04
N LEU A 109 -45.08 17.71 28.03
CA LEU A 109 -45.52 16.33 27.77
C LEU A 109 -45.39 15.96 26.29
N SER A 110 -45.31 16.95 25.40
CA SER A 110 -45.09 16.73 23.97
C SER A 110 -43.61 16.65 23.57
N ALA A 111 -42.69 16.88 24.52
CA ALA A 111 -41.25 16.99 24.28
C ALA A 111 -40.45 15.92 25.05
N VAL A 112 -39.17 15.77 24.73
CA VAL A 112 -38.30 14.75 25.32
C VAL A 112 -37.61 15.30 26.56
N ASP A 113 -37.89 14.75 27.74
CA ASP A 113 -37.18 15.08 29.00
C ASP A 113 -35.74 14.54 28.92
N VAL A 114 -34.78 15.44 28.67
CA VAL A 114 -33.37 15.06 28.37
C VAL A 114 -32.69 14.46 29.59
N GLY A 115 -32.88 15.05 30.77
CA GLY A 115 -32.29 14.54 32.02
C GLY A 115 -32.76 13.12 32.33
N SER A 116 -34.06 12.87 32.22
CA SER A 116 -34.64 11.54 32.43
C SER A 116 -34.17 10.52 31.39
N LEU A 117 -34.04 10.94 30.13
CA LEU A 117 -33.52 10.10 29.05
C LEU A 117 -32.06 9.72 29.28
N LEU A 118 -31.21 10.68 29.68
CA LEU A 118 -29.80 10.44 30.00
C LEU A 118 -29.65 9.55 31.24
N THR A 119 -30.45 9.75 32.29
CA THR A 119 -30.46 8.86 33.46
C THR A 119 -30.77 7.42 33.05
N ALA A 120 -31.81 7.20 32.25
CA ALA A 120 -32.17 5.86 31.80
C ALA A 120 -31.11 5.23 30.88
N LEU A 121 -30.48 6.03 30.02
CA LEU A 121 -29.39 5.59 29.16
C LEU A 121 -28.16 5.16 29.98
N LEU A 122 -27.75 5.98 30.94
CA LEU A 122 -26.57 5.74 31.78
C LEU A 122 -26.70 4.50 32.66
N ASP A 123 -27.92 4.19 33.12
CA ASP A 123 -28.22 2.99 33.90
C ASP A 123 -28.29 1.70 33.05
N THR A 124 -28.03 1.77 31.74
CA THR A 124 -27.99 0.59 30.85
C THR A 124 -26.77 -0.30 31.17
N PRO A 125 -26.95 -1.57 31.58
CA PRO A 125 -25.83 -2.46 31.89
C PRO A 125 -24.96 -2.74 30.67
N GLY A 126 -23.63 -2.67 30.84
CA GLY A 126 -22.65 -2.91 29.77
C GLY A 126 -22.16 -1.66 29.04
N LEU A 127 -22.82 -0.51 29.21
CA LEU A 127 -22.40 0.75 28.58
C LEU A 127 -21.14 1.32 29.26
N ASP A 128 -20.05 1.53 28.53
CA ASP A 128 -18.78 1.99 29.12
C ASP A 128 -18.83 3.47 29.55
N GLY A 129 -19.64 4.28 28.87
CA GLY A 129 -19.90 5.66 29.24
C GLY A 129 -20.64 6.44 28.16
N VAL A 130 -21.00 7.69 28.46
CA VAL A 130 -21.68 8.60 27.53
C VAL A 130 -20.94 9.93 27.44
N VAL A 131 -20.68 10.41 26.21
CA VAL A 131 -20.27 11.80 25.97
C VAL A 131 -21.41 12.48 25.21
N ALA A 132 -22.13 13.40 25.84
CA ALA A 132 -23.27 14.07 25.25
C ALA A 132 -23.01 15.54 24.93
N LEU A 133 -23.38 15.97 23.73
CA LEU A 133 -23.37 17.36 23.27
C LEU A 133 -24.82 17.82 23.13
N VAL A 134 -25.21 18.85 23.87
CA VAL A 134 -26.57 19.39 23.86
C VAL A 134 -26.51 20.85 23.41
N ASP A 135 -26.95 21.10 22.19
CA ASP A 135 -27.00 22.44 21.59
C ASP A 135 -28.46 22.87 21.40
N THR A 136 -29.04 23.33 22.51
CA THR A 136 -30.42 23.79 22.60
C THR A 136 -30.48 25.01 23.52
N CYS A 137 -31.56 25.79 23.46
CA CYS A 137 -31.85 26.75 24.53
C CYS A 137 -31.95 26.03 25.88
N HIS A 138 -31.55 26.70 26.96
CA HIS A 138 -31.56 26.18 28.32
C HIS A 138 -30.77 24.88 28.54
N ALA A 139 -29.72 24.62 27.75
CA ALA A 139 -29.00 23.33 27.74
C ALA A 139 -28.46 22.94 29.12
N ASN A 140 -28.10 23.89 29.98
CA ASN A 140 -27.61 23.62 31.34
C ASN A 140 -28.66 22.96 32.28
N ASN A 141 -29.90 22.75 31.85
CA ASN A 141 -30.90 21.96 32.58
C ASN A 141 -30.97 20.48 32.12
N ALA A 142 -30.03 20.02 31.28
CA ALA A 142 -29.98 18.65 30.74
C ALA A 142 -29.42 17.58 31.71
N HIS A 143 -29.04 17.95 32.93
CA HIS A 143 -28.32 17.06 33.84
C HIS A 143 -29.14 15.81 34.21
N PRO A 144 -28.51 14.61 34.21
CA PRO A 144 -29.15 13.40 34.72
C PRO A 144 -29.33 13.47 36.24
N ASP A 145 -30.33 12.76 36.75
CA ASP A 145 -30.53 12.59 38.19
C ASP A 145 -29.48 11.63 38.78
N LEU A 146 -28.44 12.22 39.39
CA LEU A 146 -27.36 11.48 40.04
C LEU A 146 -27.84 10.65 41.25
N GLY A 147 -28.87 11.11 41.95
CA GLY A 147 -29.45 10.37 43.07
C GLY A 147 -30.13 9.09 42.61
N SER A 148 -30.81 9.15 41.46
CA SER A 148 -31.36 7.97 40.79
C SER A 148 -30.27 7.02 40.28
N LEU A 149 -29.19 7.53 39.68
CA LEU A 149 -28.07 6.71 39.19
C LEU A 149 -27.33 5.96 40.31
N ALA A 150 -27.11 6.61 41.45
CA ALA A 150 -26.48 5.99 42.62
C ALA A 150 -27.29 4.77 43.13
N ASN A 151 -28.61 4.82 43.00
CA ASN A 151 -29.54 3.77 43.42
C ASN A 151 -30.02 2.87 42.26
N GLY A 152 -29.50 3.09 41.05
CA GLY A 152 -29.90 2.39 39.83
C GLY A 152 -29.34 0.97 39.71
N ILE A 153 -29.63 0.33 38.58
CA ILE A 153 -29.16 -1.02 38.22
C ILE A 153 -27.64 -1.12 38.33
N ARG A 154 -26.93 -0.06 37.91
CA ARG A 154 -25.47 0.03 37.94
C ARG A 154 -24.90 0.53 39.26
N ARG A 155 -25.73 0.88 40.25
CA ARG A 155 -25.32 1.30 41.60
C ARG A 155 -24.26 2.42 41.60
N GLY A 156 -24.41 3.40 40.70
CA GLY A 156 -23.47 4.50 40.53
C GLY A 156 -22.19 4.19 39.74
N ASP A 157 -21.98 2.96 39.28
CA ASP A 157 -20.88 2.61 38.37
C ASP A 157 -21.18 3.10 36.95
N THR A 158 -21.23 4.42 36.79
CA THR A 158 -21.59 5.11 35.53
C THR A 158 -20.61 6.23 35.23
N ARG A 159 -20.41 6.52 33.95
CA ARG A 159 -19.47 7.54 33.48
C ARG A 159 -20.16 8.41 32.46
N PHE A 160 -20.09 9.73 32.62
CA PHE A 160 -20.56 10.63 31.59
C PHE A 160 -19.79 11.95 31.54
N SER A 161 -19.83 12.56 30.36
CA SER A 161 -19.41 13.93 30.13
C SER A 161 -20.47 14.68 29.32
N LEU A 162 -20.91 15.84 29.80
CA LEU A 162 -21.89 16.69 29.14
C LEU A 162 -21.23 17.98 28.68
N LEU A 163 -21.37 18.30 27.39
CA LEU A 163 -21.02 19.60 26.82
C LEU A 163 -22.33 20.31 26.42
N LEU A 164 -22.56 21.49 26.98
CA LEU A 164 -23.85 22.18 26.93
C LEU A 164 -23.67 23.55 26.27
N GLY A 165 -24.44 23.82 25.21
CA GLY A 165 -24.29 24.99 24.36
C GLY A 165 -24.82 26.32 24.93
N SER A 166 -25.62 26.28 26.01
CA SER A 166 -26.13 27.49 26.67
C SER A 166 -26.36 27.30 28.18
N GLY A 167 -26.43 28.42 28.91
CA GLY A 167 -26.79 28.46 30.32
C GLY A 167 -28.25 28.09 30.61
N ALA A 168 -28.59 27.88 31.89
CA ALA A 168 -29.90 27.37 32.31
C ALA A 168 -31.06 28.33 32.02
N GLN A 169 -30.78 29.63 31.94
CA GLN A 169 -31.73 30.70 31.67
C GLN A 169 -31.38 31.45 30.37
N GLU A 170 -30.60 30.83 29.49
CA GLU A 170 -30.09 31.44 28.27
C GLU A 170 -30.59 30.70 27.02
N GLU A 171 -30.92 31.49 26.01
CA GLU A 171 -31.21 30.99 24.67
C GLU A 171 -29.91 30.60 23.95
N ALA A 172 -30.01 29.59 23.08
CA ALA A 172 -28.95 29.23 22.16
C ALA A 172 -29.25 29.82 20.77
N TYR A 173 -28.24 30.36 20.11
CA TYR A 173 -28.40 31.05 18.83
C TYR A 173 -27.60 30.35 17.73
N GLU A 174 -28.24 30.17 16.57
CA GLU A 174 -27.60 29.81 15.30
C GLU A 174 -26.71 28.56 15.34
N LEU A 175 -26.92 27.65 16.32
CA LEU A 175 -26.12 26.44 16.52
C LEU A 175 -24.61 26.72 16.61
N ARG A 176 -24.25 27.92 17.09
CA ARG A 176 -22.87 28.40 17.17
C ARG A 176 -22.00 27.45 17.97
N PHE A 177 -22.52 26.88 19.05
CA PHE A 177 -21.81 25.90 19.86
C PHE A 177 -21.38 24.68 19.04
N SER A 178 -22.30 23.98 18.37
CA SER A 178 -21.96 22.79 17.58
C SER A 178 -21.03 23.10 16.40
N ARG A 179 -21.24 24.25 15.73
CA ARG A 179 -20.36 24.70 14.64
C ARG A 179 -18.94 24.96 15.14
N THR A 180 -18.79 25.62 16.29
CA THR A 180 -17.47 25.87 16.90
C THR A 180 -16.84 24.59 17.43
N VAL A 181 -17.62 23.64 17.98
CA VAL A 181 -17.10 22.32 18.35
C VAL A 181 -16.50 21.63 17.13
N VAL A 182 -17.24 21.55 16.01
CA VAL A 182 -16.73 20.93 14.77
C VAL A 182 -15.42 21.58 14.32
N LYS A 183 -15.34 22.92 14.37
CA LYS A 183 -14.12 23.68 14.06
C LYS A 183 -12.95 23.30 14.98
N VAL A 184 -13.18 23.25 16.29
CA VAL A 184 -12.17 22.88 17.29
C VAL A 184 -11.69 21.44 17.09
N LEU A 185 -12.61 20.50 16.83
CA LEU A 185 -12.26 19.10 16.60
C LEU A 185 -11.40 18.92 15.34
N HIS A 186 -11.69 19.67 14.27
CA HIS A 186 -10.86 19.66 13.06
C HIS A 186 -9.48 20.28 13.30
N SER A 187 -9.44 21.42 13.99
CA SER A 187 -8.20 22.18 14.19
C SER A 187 -7.28 21.56 15.24
N GLY A 188 -7.83 20.73 16.14
CA GLY A 188 -7.13 20.18 17.30
C GLY A 188 -6.81 21.24 18.36
N ILE A 189 -6.33 20.79 19.52
CA ILE A 189 -5.97 21.64 20.66
C ILE A 189 -4.50 21.40 21.00
N ALA A 190 -3.71 22.48 21.05
CA ALA A 190 -2.31 22.38 21.44
C ALA A 190 -2.17 21.77 22.83
N ASP A 191 -1.18 20.91 23.02
CA ASP A 191 -0.83 20.26 24.29
C ASP A 191 -1.92 19.37 24.93
N ALA A 192 -3.04 19.12 24.24
CA ALA A 192 -4.14 18.30 24.77
C ALA A 192 -3.89 16.78 24.69
N GLY A 193 -2.69 16.33 24.30
CA GLY A 193 -2.35 14.92 24.11
C GLY A 193 -3.05 14.28 22.90
N GLU A 194 -3.06 12.95 22.82
CA GLU A 194 -3.61 12.18 21.69
C GLU A 194 -5.11 12.33 21.49
N THR A 195 -5.86 12.50 22.57
CA THR A 195 -7.32 12.55 22.55
C THR A 195 -7.82 13.83 23.20
N LEU A 196 -8.82 14.44 22.57
CA LEU A 196 -9.48 15.63 23.07
C LEU A 196 -10.53 15.23 24.10
N VAL A 197 -10.23 15.48 25.37
CA VAL A 197 -11.20 15.36 26.46
C VAL A 197 -12.26 16.48 26.39
N PRO A 198 -13.52 16.21 26.74
CA PRO A 198 -14.62 17.19 26.68
C PRO A 198 -14.35 18.54 27.34
N SER A 199 -13.69 18.55 28.50
CA SER A 199 -13.31 19.77 29.22
C SER A 199 -12.36 20.67 28.40
N ALA A 200 -11.39 20.07 27.69
CA ALA A 200 -10.47 20.79 26.83
C ALA A 200 -11.20 21.38 25.62
N VAL A 201 -12.14 20.64 25.04
CA VAL A 201 -12.96 21.11 23.90
C VAL A 201 -13.82 22.30 24.31
N VAL A 202 -14.52 22.23 25.45
CA VAL A 202 -15.33 23.36 25.94
C VAL A 202 -14.48 24.60 26.21
N ARG A 203 -13.28 24.43 26.78
CA ARG A 203 -12.33 25.54 26.96
C ARG A 203 -11.94 26.16 25.61
N ALA A 204 -11.54 25.35 24.63
CA ALA A 204 -11.16 25.84 23.31
C ALA A 204 -12.33 26.51 22.56
N VAL A 205 -13.56 26.02 22.70
CA VAL A 205 -14.77 26.66 22.14
C VAL A 205 -15.01 28.05 22.74
N ARG A 206 -14.81 28.19 24.06
CA ARG A 206 -14.91 29.50 24.74
C ARG A 206 -13.80 30.45 24.29
N GLU A 207 -12.59 29.95 24.12
CA GLU A 207 -11.42 30.73 23.68
C GLU A 207 -11.49 31.16 22.20
N ASP A 208 -12.07 30.33 21.32
CA ASP A 208 -12.27 30.64 19.90
C ASP A 208 -13.19 31.84 19.68
N GLY A 209 -14.05 32.16 20.66
CA GLY A 209 -15.04 33.24 20.58
C GLY A 209 -16.22 32.96 19.66
N GLY A 210 -16.25 31.82 18.95
CA GLY A 210 -17.34 31.44 18.05
C GLY A 210 -18.70 31.25 18.73
N ALA A 211 -18.70 30.95 20.04
CA ALA A 211 -19.90 30.87 20.87
C ALA A 211 -20.09 32.10 21.79
N ALA A 212 -19.52 33.26 21.43
CA ALA A 212 -19.66 34.48 22.21
C ALA A 212 -21.14 34.87 22.39
N GLY A 213 -21.53 35.16 23.64
CA GLY A 213 -22.90 35.45 24.02
C GLY A 213 -23.71 34.24 24.51
N GLN A 214 -23.12 33.03 24.51
CA GLN A 214 -23.71 31.84 25.11
C GLN A 214 -22.84 31.30 26.26
N GLY A 215 -23.46 30.96 27.38
CA GLY A 215 -22.83 30.22 28.47
C GLY A 215 -22.59 28.77 28.07
N VAL A 216 -21.44 28.49 27.43
CA VAL A 216 -21.06 27.09 27.16
C VAL A 216 -20.65 26.44 28.47
N HIS A 217 -21.22 25.29 28.84
CA HIS A 217 -20.92 24.57 30.09
C HIS A 217 -20.41 23.15 29.85
N HIS A 218 -19.74 22.62 30.87
CA HIS A 218 -19.17 21.28 30.88
C HIS A 218 -19.42 20.63 32.24
N THR A 219 -19.76 19.34 32.27
CA THR A 219 -19.92 18.57 33.50
C THR A 219 -19.47 17.13 33.28
N ASP A 220 -18.62 16.64 34.18
CA ASP A 220 -18.14 15.26 34.19
C ASP A 220 -18.62 14.53 35.43
N HIS A 221 -18.87 13.23 35.28
CA HIS A 221 -19.07 12.29 36.36
C HIS A 221 -18.36 10.98 36.03
N ASP A 222 -17.52 10.50 36.95
CA ASP A 222 -16.87 9.20 36.83
C ASP A 222 -17.07 8.42 38.13
N GLY A 223 -18.04 7.51 38.13
CA GLY A 223 -18.29 6.57 39.22
C GLY A 223 -17.58 5.23 39.03
N ALA A 224 -16.88 5.01 37.91
CA ALA A 224 -16.31 3.73 37.56
C ALA A 224 -14.89 3.56 38.08
N GLN A 225 -14.76 2.77 39.16
CA GLN A 225 -13.49 2.60 39.88
C GLN A 225 -12.41 1.84 39.08
N PHE A 226 -12.80 1.08 38.06
CA PHE A 226 -11.91 0.20 37.29
C PHE A 226 -11.88 0.53 35.79
N ALA A 227 -12.41 1.68 35.39
CA ALA A 227 -12.41 2.07 33.98
C ALA A 227 -11.04 2.62 33.57
N ASP A 228 -10.52 2.15 32.42
CA ASP A 228 -9.23 2.59 31.89
C ASP A 228 -9.38 3.91 31.13
N GLY A 229 -8.69 4.96 31.59
CA GLY A 229 -8.56 6.24 30.88
C GLY A 229 -9.82 7.12 30.93
N ALA A 230 -9.67 8.40 30.56
CA ALA A 230 -10.76 9.36 30.55
C ALA A 230 -11.71 9.20 29.35
N LEU A 231 -12.97 9.59 29.50
CA LEU A 231 -13.85 9.78 28.35
C LEU A 231 -13.28 10.89 27.45
N TRP A 232 -13.22 10.62 26.16
CA TRP A 232 -12.72 11.56 25.15
C TRP A 232 -13.74 11.73 24.02
N LEU A 233 -13.70 12.86 23.33
CA LEU A 233 -14.64 13.23 22.28
C LEU A 233 -14.12 12.90 20.87
N ALA A 234 -12.90 13.32 20.55
CA ALA A 234 -12.22 13.00 19.29
C ALA A 234 -10.70 12.82 19.50
N ARG A 235 -10.02 12.26 18.51
CA ARG A 235 -8.56 12.32 18.41
C ARG A 235 -8.13 13.75 18.16
N ASN A 236 -7.01 14.14 18.75
CA ASN A 236 -6.48 15.48 18.62
C ASN A 236 -5.71 15.62 17.31
N ALA A 237 -6.22 16.41 16.38
CA ALA A 237 -5.55 16.70 15.11
C ALA A 237 -4.17 17.35 15.28
N ARG A 238 -3.89 18.00 16.43
CA ARG A 238 -2.58 18.56 16.76
C ARG A 238 -1.63 17.60 17.45
N HIS A 239 -2.07 16.39 17.78
CA HIS A 239 -1.16 15.39 18.32
C HIS A 239 -0.36 14.74 17.19
N ALA A 240 0.93 15.05 17.14
CA ALA A 240 1.86 14.29 16.31
C ALA A 240 2.01 12.88 16.90
N THR A 241 1.63 11.86 16.14
CA THR A 241 1.90 10.46 16.48
C THR A 241 3.40 10.21 16.51
N GLY A 242 4.02 10.40 17.67
CA GLY A 242 5.19 9.68 18.20
C GLY A 242 6.45 9.44 17.35
N GLY A 243 6.57 9.98 16.14
CA GLY A 243 7.78 9.97 15.35
C GLY A 243 8.38 11.36 15.37
N ALA A 244 9.63 11.51 15.81
CA ALA A 244 10.38 12.77 15.85
C ALA A 244 10.74 13.29 14.43
N GLY A 245 9.79 13.24 13.49
CA GLY A 245 9.94 13.66 12.10
C GLY A 245 8.98 14.79 11.76
N SER A 246 9.46 15.73 10.93
CA SER A 246 8.63 16.75 10.30
C SER A 246 7.43 16.12 9.55
N LEU A 247 6.24 16.73 9.69
CA LEU A 247 5.03 16.33 8.94
C LEU A 247 5.29 16.30 7.44
N LEU A 248 6.05 17.29 6.96
CA LEU A 248 6.48 17.39 5.57
C LEU A 248 7.86 16.79 5.38
N GLY A 249 8.00 15.98 4.35
CA GLY A 249 9.26 15.50 3.81
C GLY A 249 9.92 16.53 2.89
N PRO A 250 11.10 16.21 2.32
CA PRO A 250 11.85 17.12 1.48
C PRO A 250 11.09 17.55 0.22
N VAL A 251 10.28 16.64 -0.35
CA VAL A 251 9.51 16.91 -1.57
C VAL A 251 8.37 17.87 -1.28
N GLY A 252 7.64 17.65 -0.19
CA GLY A 252 6.54 18.49 0.26
C GLY A 252 7.02 19.89 0.62
N ARG A 253 8.09 20.00 1.42
CA ARG A 253 8.74 21.28 1.77
C ARG A 253 9.13 22.06 0.50
N ALA A 254 9.90 21.44 -0.39
CA ALA A 254 10.35 22.10 -1.62
C ALA A 254 9.20 22.48 -2.57
N ALA A 255 8.09 21.72 -2.59
CA ALA A 255 6.91 22.09 -3.36
C ALA A 255 6.21 23.31 -2.75
N LEU A 256 6.08 23.33 -1.42
CA LEU A 256 5.42 24.42 -0.70
C LEU A 256 6.22 25.74 -0.78
N ASP A 257 7.53 25.66 -0.57
CA ASP A 257 8.43 26.82 -0.68
C ASP A 257 8.37 27.44 -2.07
N ARG A 258 8.34 26.60 -3.12
CA ARG A 258 8.22 27.11 -4.48
C ARG A 258 6.82 27.68 -4.75
N ALA A 259 5.77 27.06 -4.21
CA ALA A 259 4.38 27.52 -4.37
C ALA A 259 4.14 28.91 -3.77
N LEU A 260 4.68 29.15 -2.59
CA LEU A 260 4.50 30.40 -1.86
C LEU A 260 5.57 31.44 -2.23
N GLY A 261 6.74 30.98 -2.71
CA GLY A 261 7.82 31.84 -3.16
C GLY A 261 8.28 32.80 -2.07
N ALA A 262 8.62 34.04 -2.45
CA ALA A 262 9.04 35.07 -1.50
C ALA A 262 7.91 35.60 -0.59
N ALA A 263 6.65 35.23 -0.84
CA ALA A 263 5.52 35.72 -0.06
C ALA A 263 5.45 35.10 1.35
N ASP A 264 5.95 33.87 1.52
CA ASP A 264 6.08 33.22 2.83
C ASP A 264 7.21 32.16 2.80
N PRO A 265 8.48 32.59 2.93
CA PRO A 265 9.64 31.72 2.82
C PRO A 265 9.80 30.75 4.00
N THR A 266 8.97 30.87 5.05
CA THR A 266 9.02 30.03 6.26
C THR A 266 7.80 29.12 6.39
N ALA A 267 6.86 29.15 5.44
CA ALA A 267 5.61 28.40 5.53
C ALA A 267 5.81 26.88 5.65
N ALA A 268 6.85 26.31 5.03
CA ALA A 268 7.14 24.89 5.17
C ALA A 268 7.63 24.51 6.56
N ASP A 269 8.26 25.44 7.28
CA ASP A 269 8.72 25.23 8.66
C ASP A 269 7.60 25.42 9.68
N THR A 270 6.53 26.15 9.33
CA THR A 270 5.36 26.33 10.20
C THR A 270 4.36 25.19 10.13
N VAL A 271 4.44 24.32 9.12
CA VAL A 271 3.56 23.15 8.98
C VAL A 271 4.09 21.99 9.82
N ALA A 272 3.63 21.93 11.07
CA ALA A 272 3.95 20.87 12.02
C ALA A 272 2.79 19.87 12.18
N HIS A 273 1.57 20.30 11.90
CA HIS A 273 0.33 19.55 12.12
C HIS A 273 -0.59 19.60 10.90
N PRO A 274 -1.46 18.58 10.70
CA PRO A 274 -2.44 18.57 9.61
C PRO A 274 -3.29 19.84 9.52
N GLY A 275 -3.71 20.39 10.66
CA GLY A 275 -4.51 21.63 10.71
C GLY A 275 -3.76 22.89 10.25
N ASP A 276 -2.42 22.87 10.20
CA ASP A 276 -1.63 23.99 9.68
C ASP A 276 -1.82 24.15 8.16
N LEU A 277 -2.15 23.06 7.45
CA LEU A 277 -2.50 23.12 6.02
C LEU A 277 -3.82 23.86 5.79
N ASP A 278 -4.80 23.71 6.69
CA ASP A 278 -6.07 24.46 6.62
C ASP A 278 -5.86 25.95 6.87
N ALA A 279 -5.05 26.29 7.88
CA ALA A 279 -4.65 27.67 8.13
C ALA A 279 -3.92 28.27 6.93
N LEU A 280 -3.09 27.47 6.25
CA LEU A 280 -2.40 27.90 5.03
C LEU A 280 -3.37 28.11 3.86
N ARG A 281 -4.38 27.25 3.67
CA ARG A 281 -5.43 27.43 2.65
C ARG A 281 -6.11 28.79 2.78
N ALA A 282 -6.49 29.18 4.00
CA ALA A 282 -7.13 30.47 4.25
C ALA A 282 -6.24 31.68 3.89
N ARG A 283 -4.91 31.51 3.89
CA ARG A 283 -3.96 32.58 3.55
C ARG A 283 -3.69 32.70 2.04
N LEU A 284 -4.04 31.68 1.25
CA LEU A 284 -3.79 31.66 -0.20
C LEU A 284 -4.56 32.77 -0.96
N ASP A 285 -5.66 33.28 -0.39
CA ASP A 285 -6.44 34.36 -1.00
C ASP A 285 -5.62 35.65 -1.19
N THR A 286 -4.55 35.83 -0.42
CA THR A 286 -3.64 36.97 -0.54
C THR A 286 -2.69 36.89 -1.74
N LEU A 287 -2.60 35.74 -2.41
CA LEU A 287 -1.72 35.51 -3.56
C LEU A 287 -2.37 35.90 -4.90
N SER A 288 -1.54 36.10 -5.93
CA SER A 288 -2.02 36.28 -7.31
C SER A 288 -2.76 35.04 -7.82
N ALA A 289 -3.72 35.19 -8.74
CA ALA A 289 -4.55 34.07 -9.20
C ALA A 289 -3.76 32.84 -9.72
N PRO A 290 -2.75 32.98 -10.61
CA PRO A 290 -1.97 31.83 -11.07
C PRO A 290 -1.17 31.13 -9.96
N GLN A 291 -0.64 31.93 -9.03
CA GLN A 291 0.12 31.41 -7.89
C GLN A 291 -0.80 30.74 -6.87
N ARG A 292 -1.98 31.32 -6.61
CA ARG A 292 -3.03 30.76 -5.76
C ARG A 292 -3.49 29.40 -6.26
N ASP A 293 -3.75 29.27 -7.57
CA ASP A 293 -4.20 28.00 -8.16
C ASP A 293 -3.15 26.90 -7.98
N TRP A 294 -1.88 27.23 -8.19
CA TRP A 294 -0.81 26.26 -8.01
C TRP A 294 -0.55 25.94 -6.52
N ALA A 295 -0.53 26.94 -5.65
CA ALA A 295 -0.39 26.74 -4.21
C ALA A 295 -1.55 25.93 -3.63
N SER A 296 -2.78 26.16 -4.08
CA SER A 296 -3.95 25.37 -3.70
C SER A 296 -3.80 23.90 -4.10
N LYS A 297 -3.28 23.61 -5.31
CA LYS A 297 -2.96 22.25 -5.74
C LYS A 297 -1.90 21.59 -4.85
N VAL A 298 -0.83 22.32 -4.49
CA VAL A 298 0.23 21.81 -3.60
C VAL A 298 -0.32 21.51 -2.21
N VAL A 299 -1.06 22.44 -1.60
CA VAL A 299 -1.64 22.25 -0.26
C VAL A 299 -2.65 21.09 -0.25
N THR A 300 -3.45 20.96 -1.31
CA THR A 300 -4.36 19.81 -1.48
C THR A 300 -3.59 18.49 -1.60
N ALA A 301 -2.51 18.46 -2.37
CA ALA A 301 -1.64 17.29 -2.47
C ALA A 301 -0.99 16.94 -1.11
N LEU A 302 -0.57 17.92 -0.31
CA LEU A 302 -0.02 17.68 1.01
C LEU A 302 -1.07 17.14 1.99
N ASP A 303 -2.29 17.64 1.93
CA ASP A 303 -3.42 17.11 2.71
C ASP A 303 -3.73 15.66 2.34
N HIS A 304 -3.77 15.35 1.04
CA HIS A 304 -3.89 13.98 0.54
C HIS A 304 -2.73 13.09 1.02
N ALA A 305 -1.51 13.63 1.09
CA ALA A 305 -0.36 12.91 1.58
C ALA A 305 -0.53 12.54 3.06
N VAL A 306 -0.93 13.49 3.90
CA VAL A 306 -1.19 13.26 5.33
C VAL A 306 -2.30 12.22 5.54
N ARG A 307 -3.41 12.31 4.81
CA ARG A 307 -4.51 11.33 4.89
C ARG A 307 -4.08 9.93 4.47
N THR A 308 -3.23 9.83 3.46
CA THR A 308 -2.69 8.55 3.01
C THR A 308 -1.71 7.98 4.02
N GLN A 309 -0.84 8.82 4.62
CA GLN A 309 0.05 8.37 5.69
C GLN A 309 -0.73 7.81 6.89
N ALA A 310 -1.84 8.45 7.26
CA ALA A 310 -2.74 7.93 8.30
C ALA A 310 -3.34 6.57 7.93
N LEU A 311 -3.82 6.37 6.70
CA LEU A 311 -4.29 5.05 6.22
C LEU A 311 -3.18 4.00 6.32
N LEU A 312 -1.97 4.30 5.85
CA LEU A 312 -0.86 3.35 5.80
C LEU A 312 -0.25 3.06 7.17
N THR A 313 -0.41 3.96 8.14
CA THR A 313 0.01 3.73 9.52
C THR A 313 -1.01 2.84 10.25
N GLY A 314 -2.30 3.00 9.95
CA GLY A 314 -3.39 2.12 10.40
C GLY A 314 -3.73 1.01 9.39
N TRP A 315 -2.74 0.51 8.65
CA TRP A 315 -2.96 -0.38 7.53
C TRP A 315 -3.72 -1.67 7.94
N PRO A 316 -4.79 -2.07 7.23
CA PRO A 316 -5.61 -3.22 7.62
C PRO A 316 -5.04 -4.58 7.18
N GLY A 317 -3.96 -4.61 6.40
CA GLY A 317 -3.32 -5.84 5.91
C GLY A 317 -2.10 -6.28 6.71
N ASP A 318 -1.32 -7.19 6.13
CA ASP A 318 -0.01 -7.59 6.65
C ASP A 318 0.94 -6.38 6.81
N ASP A 319 1.91 -6.48 7.74
CA ASP A 319 2.82 -5.39 8.12
C ASP A 319 3.57 -4.79 6.91
N LEU A 320 3.53 -3.45 6.80
CA LEU A 320 4.24 -2.73 5.76
C LEU A 320 5.75 -2.68 6.07
N THR A 321 6.56 -3.17 5.13
CA THR A 321 8.03 -3.13 5.23
C THR A 321 8.63 -2.13 4.26
N SER A 322 9.83 -1.60 4.56
CA SER A 322 10.53 -0.69 3.63
C SER A 322 10.80 -1.33 2.26
N ALA A 323 11.02 -2.65 2.21
CA ALA A 323 11.22 -3.37 0.95
C ALA A 323 9.94 -3.39 0.11
N LEU A 324 8.79 -3.68 0.74
CA LEU A 324 7.49 -3.65 0.09
C LEU A 324 7.14 -2.23 -0.41
N LEU A 325 7.36 -1.20 0.40
CA LEU A 325 7.11 0.19 0.02
C LEU A 325 7.93 0.59 -1.22
N ARG A 326 9.22 0.23 -1.29
CA ARG A 326 10.06 0.52 -2.46
C ARG A 326 9.58 -0.21 -3.71
N ARG A 327 9.22 -1.50 -3.58
CA ARG A 327 8.69 -2.29 -4.69
C ARG A 327 7.40 -1.69 -5.23
N ALA A 328 6.44 -1.40 -4.35
CA ALA A 328 5.18 -0.78 -4.73
C ALA A 328 5.36 0.60 -5.37
N LEU A 329 6.28 1.41 -4.84
CA LEU A 329 6.56 2.75 -5.36
C LEU A 329 7.08 2.69 -6.80
N ALA A 330 8.03 1.80 -7.06
CA ALA A 330 8.60 1.66 -8.39
C ALA A 330 7.64 1.00 -9.39
N GLU A 331 6.77 0.10 -8.94
CA GLU A 331 5.71 -0.43 -9.80
C GLU A 331 4.67 0.63 -10.17
N ALA A 332 4.33 1.51 -9.22
CA ALA A 332 3.48 2.66 -9.47
C ALA A 332 4.14 3.72 -10.37
N CYS A 333 5.48 3.81 -10.32
CA CYS A 333 6.30 4.78 -11.06
C CYS A 333 7.37 4.10 -11.92
N PRO A 334 7.01 3.36 -12.98
CA PRO A 334 7.96 2.53 -13.74
C PRO A 334 8.99 3.33 -14.54
N ALA A 335 8.80 4.64 -14.73
CA ALA A 335 9.79 5.53 -15.35
C ALA A 335 9.75 6.88 -14.62
N PRO A 336 10.46 6.99 -13.47
CA PRO A 336 10.42 8.16 -12.61
C PRO A 336 11.24 9.30 -13.22
N LEU A 337 10.68 10.51 -13.29
CA LEU A 337 11.37 11.70 -13.84
C LEU A 337 12.45 12.26 -12.91
N SER A 338 12.47 11.81 -11.66
CA SER A 338 13.43 12.18 -10.63
C SER A 338 13.72 10.98 -9.73
N PRO A 339 14.88 10.90 -9.06
CA PRO A 339 15.24 9.76 -8.21
C PRO A 339 14.14 9.44 -7.20
N LEU A 340 13.87 8.14 -7.01
CA LEU A 340 12.94 7.70 -5.97
C LEU A 340 13.55 7.96 -4.58
N PRO A 341 12.72 8.16 -3.54
CA PRO A 341 13.21 8.34 -2.17
C PRO A 341 14.05 7.16 -1.68
N GLU A 342 15.20 7.48 -1.08
CA GLU A 342 16.15 6.51 -0.52
C GLU A 342 15.99 6.31 1.00
N SER A 343 15.14 7.11 1.65
CA SER A 343 14.86 7.06 3.09
C SER A 343 14.32 5.68 3.54
N SER A 344 14.19 5.49 4.86
CA SER A 344 13.77 4.20 5.44
C SER A 344 12.66 4.36 6.49
N GLY A 345 11.97 3.27 6.82
CA GLY A 345 10.94 3.26 7.86
C GLY A 345 9.79 4.23 7.59
N GLY A 346 9.36 4.97 8.62
CA GLY A 346 8.28 5.96 8.50
C GLY A 346 8.62 7.14 7.59
N GLU A 347 9.90 7.50 7.47
CA GLU A 347 10.34 8.57 6.55
C GLU A 347 10.16 8.16 5.09
N LEU A 348 10.45 6.90 4.75
CA LEU A 348 10.21 6.37 3.40
C LEU A 348 8.75 6.45 3.01
N LEU A 349 7.85 6.13 3.95
CA LEU A 349 6.40 6.19 3.72
C LEU A 349 5.97 7.62 3.41
N ARG A 350 6.37 8.59 4.24
CA ARG A 350 6.11 10.03 4.01
C ARG A 350 6.65 10.48 2.65
N ASP A 351 7.93 10.25 2.41
CA ASP A 351 8.62 10.75 1.22
C ASP A 351 8.08 10.09 -0.06
N ALA A 352 7.71 8.81 -0.03
CA ALA A 352 7.09 8.10 -1.15
C ALA A 352 5.72 8.66 -1.50
N VAL A 353 4.87 8.93 -0.51
CA VAL A 353 3.53 9.49 -0.74
C VAL A 353 3.63 10.92 -1.29
N GLU A 354 4.51 11.75 -0.75
CA GLU A 354 4.75 13.10 -1.28
C GLU A 354 5.27 13.05 -2.73
N TYR A 355 6.20 12.14 -3.02
CA TYR A 355 6.70 11.94 -4.38
C TYR A 355 5.57 11.57 -5.34
N LEU A 356 4.71 10.63 -4.96
CA LEU A 356 3.60 10.14 -5.78
C LEU A 356 2.57 11.22 -6.12
N LEU A 357 2.37 12.19 -5.23
CA LEU A 357 1.41 13.28 -5.43
C LEU A 357 2.01 14.51 -6.11
N LEU A 358 3.29 14.81 -5.85
CA LEU A 358 3.91 16.08 -6.28
C LEU A 358 4.89 15.93 -7.46
N ARG A 359 5.41 14.72 -7.72
CA ARG A 359 6.47 14.48 -8.73
C ARG A 359 6.12 13.41 -9.75
N ALA A 360 5.38 12.38 -9.36
CA ALA A 360 5.01 11.27 -10.24
C ALA A 360 3.94 11.59 -11.30
N PRO A 361 2.93 12.46 -11.06
CA PRO A 361 1.85 12.67 -12.02
C PRO A 361 2.38 13.24 -13.34
N ARG A 362 1.94 12.65 -14.46
CA ARG A 362 2.29 13.09 -15.81
C ARG A 362 1.30 14.12 -16.34
N PHE A 363 1.73 14.90 -17.33
CA PHE A 363 0.84 15.76 -18.10
C PHE A 363 -0.34 14.91 -18.64
N GLU A 364 -1.58 15.36 -18.44
CA GLU A 364 -2.85 14.66 -18.75
C GLU A 364 -3.30 13.54 -17.79
N GLN A 365 -2.47 13.12 -16.83
CA GLN A 365 -2.88 12.15 -15.81
C GLN A 365 -3.54 12.85 -14.62
N ARG A 366 -4.55 12.21 -14.01
CA ARG A 366 -5.07 12.66 -12.71
C ARG A 366 -3.95 12.61 -11.65
N PRO A 367 -3.83 13.62 -10.77
CA PRO A 367 -2.79 13.66 -9.74
C PRO A 367 -2.79 12.45 -8.78
N THR A 368 -3.95 11.85 -8.56
CA THR A 368 -4.19 10.72 -7.65
C THR A 368 -3.83 9.36 -8.25
N ALA A 369 -3.67 9.25 -9.57
CA ALA A 369 -3.52 7.96 -10.22
C ALA A 369 -2.23 7.19 -9.86
N PRO A 370 -1.03 7.82 -9.74
CA PRO A 370 0.16 7.12 -9.25
C PRO A 370 -0.02 6.64 -7.80
N LEU A 371 -0.63 7.46 -6.95
CA LEU A 371 -0.91 7.12 -5.56
C LEU A 371 -1.90 5.94 -5.45
N ALA A 372 -2.95 5.94 -6.25
CA ALA A 372 -3.91 4.85 -6.30
C ALA A 372 -3.27 3.54 -6.79
N ALA A 373 -2.36 3.62 -7.78
CA ALA A 373 -1.57 2.47 -8.23
C ALA A 373 -0.69 1.91 -7.11
N PHE A 374 0.01 2.79 -6.38
CA PHE A 374 0.82 2.41 -5.23
C PHE A 374 0.02 1.68 -4.15
N VAL A 375 -1.12 2.26 -3.74
CA VAL A 375 -1.98 1.67 -2.71
C VAL A 375 -2.58 0.33 -3.17
N ALA A 376 -2.95 0.20 -4.45
CA ALA A 376 -3.46 -1.06 -5.00
C ALA A 376 -2.41 -2.19 -4.99
N VAL A 377 -1.14 -1.87 -5.28
CA VAL A 377 -0.04 -2.84 -5.16
C VAL A 377 0.12 -3.27 -3.71
N LEU A 378 0.17 -2.32 -2.77
CA LEU A 378 0.24 -2.65 -1.33
C LEU A 378 -0.93 -3.53 -0.89
N ALA A 379 -2.16 -3.21 -1.31
CA ALA A 379 -3.35 -3.98 -1.00
C ALA A 379 -3.27 -5.41 -1.52
N THR A 380 -2.84 -5.59 -2.77
CA THR A 380 -2.70 -6.92 -3.39
C THR A 380 -1.65 -7.76 -2.66
N GLU A 381 -0.49 -7.18 -2.38
CA GLU A 381 0.65 -7.86 -1.74
C GLU A 381 0.41 -8.20 -0.26
N THR A 382 -0.41 -7.42 0.44
CA THR A 382 -0.74 -7.61 1.86
C THR A 382 -2.13 -8.19 2.09
N ARG A 383 -2.76 -8.71 1.03
CA ARG A 383 -4.06 -9.40 1.04
C ARG A 383 -5.24 -8.55 1.55
N VAL A 384 -5.20 -7.24 1.31
CA VAL A 384 -6.33 -6.34 1.56
C VAL A 384 -7.29 -6.38 0.38
N GLU A 385 -8.54 -6.75 0.63
CA GLU A 385 -9.55 -6.80 -0.42
C GLU A 385 -9.85 -5.42 -1.03
N PRO A 386 -10.06 -5.32 -2.36
CA PRO A 386 -10.42 -4.05 -3.01
C PRO A 386 -11.70 -3.38 -2.48
N ARG A 387 -12.54 -4.11 -1.73
CA ARG A 387 -13.79 -3.62 -1.12
C ARG A 387 -13.65 -3.28 0.36
N ASN A 388 -12.45 -3.37 0.93
CA ASN A 388 -12.20 -3.01 2.32
C ASN A 388 -12.68 -1.58 2.63
N HIS A 389 -13.40 -1.41 3.73
CA HIS A 389 -14.05 -0.14 4.09
C HIS A 389 -13.05 1.00 4.33
N ALA A 390 -11.91 0.73 4.99
CA ALA A 390 -10.88 1.75 5.23
C ALA A 390 -10.28 2.25 3.91
N LEU A 391 -9.98 1.33 3.00
CA LEU A 391 -9.46 1.64 1.66
C LEU A 391 -10.48 2.43 0.83
N ARG A 392 -11.76 2.05 0.86
CA ARG A 392 -12.84 2.75 0.15
C ARG A 392 -13.13 4.13 0.73
N GLY A 393 -13.13 4.26 2.05
CA GLY A 393 -13.28 5.54 2.75
C GLY A 393 -12.15 6.50 2.40
N TRP A 394 -10.90 6.02 2.36
CA TRP A 394 -9.76 6.80 1.88
C TRP A 394 -9.92 7.24 0.41
N ALA A 395 -10.25 6.31 -0.48
CA ALA A 395 -10.39 6.63 -1.90
C ALA A 395 -11.51 7.63 -2.16
N PHE A 396 -12.62 7.54 -1.41
CA PHE A 396 -13.70 8.52 -1.45
C PHE A 396 -13.26 9.89 -0.95
N ALA A 397 -12.54 9.96 0.17
CA ALA A 397 -12.05 11.21 0.75
C ALA A 397 -11.07 11.97 -0.16
N LEU A 398 -10.35 11.26 -1.05
CA LEU A 398 -9.39 11.84 -1.99
C LEU A 398 -9.93 12.03 -3.42
N ASP A 399 -11.20 11.70 -3.67
CA ASP A 399 -11.78 11.59 -5.03
C ASP A 399 -10.98 10.65 -5.98
N ALA A 400 -10.41 9.59 -5.41
CA ALA A 400 -9.53 8.62 -6.09
C ALA A 400 -10.21 7.27 -6.40
N VAL A 401 -11.54 7.17 -6.24
CA VAL A 401 -12.28 5.89 -6.37
C VAL A 401 -12.09 5.24 -7.74
N ILE A 402 -12.18 6.03 -8.82
CA ILE A 402 -12.00 5.53 -10.19
C ILE A 402 -10.55 5.10 -10.41
N ASP A 403 -9.59 5.95 -10.03
CA ASP A 403 -8.17 5.66 -10.19
C ASP A 403 -7.74 4.37 -9.45
N LEU A 404 -8.32 4.13 -8.27
CA LEU A 404 -8.09 2.92 -7.48
C LEU A 404 -8.70 1.68 -8.16
N ASN A 405 -9.92 1.78 -8.68
CA ASN A 405 -10.53 0.67 -9.43
C ASN A 405 -9.72 0.33 -10.69
N ASP A 406 -9.30 1.34 -11.44
CA ASP A 406 -8.47 1.17 -12.63
C ASP A 406 -7.11 0.57 -12.27
N ALA A 407 -6.53 0.94 -11.13
CA ALA A 407 -5.30 0.33 -10.63
C ALA A 407 -5.46 -1.16 -10.34
N PHE A 408 -6.52 -1.57 -9.63
CA PHE A 408 -6.81 -2.98 -9.40
C PHE A 408 -7.09 -3.74 -10.69
N ALA A 409 -7.83 -3.14 -11.64
CA ALA A 409 -8.08 -3.75 -12.93
C ALA A 409 -6.78 -3.99 -13.72
N ARG A 410 -5.85 -3.02 -13.71
CA ARG A 410 -4.52 -3.17 -14.32
C ARG A 410 -3.68 -4.25 -13.64
N LEU A 411 -3.71 -4.35 -12.31
CA LEU A 411 -3.00 -5.40 -11.58
C LEU A 411 -3.58 -6.78 -11.88
N ALA A 412 -4.91 -6.90 -11.94
CA ALA A 412 -5.58 -8.15 -12.30
C ALA A 412 -5.27 -8.57 -13.75
N GLU A 413 -5.23 -7.63 -14.70
CA GLU A 413 -4.79 -7.90 -16.08
C GLU A 413 -3.34 -8.39 -16.11
N ARG A 414 -2.41 -7.68 -15.45
CA ARG A 414 -1.00 -8.11 -15.38
C ARG A 414 -0.86 -9.50 -14.77
N GLY A 415 -1.59 -9.78 -13.69
CA GLY A 415 -1.63 -11.09 -13.06
C GLY A 415 -2.12 -12.17 -14.02
N ARG A 416 -3.16 -11.90 -14.82
CA ARG A 416 -3.62 -12.80 -15.89
C ARG A 416 -2.57 -12.99 -16.99
N GLU A 417 -1.88 -11.93 -17.38
CA GLU A 417 -0.84 -11.99 -18.41
C GLU A 417 0.37 -12.83 -17.99
N THR A 418 0.73 -12.84 -16.70
CA THR A 418 1.89 -13.56 -16.17
C THR A 418 1.55 -14.90 -15.51
N ARG A 419 0.26 -15.24 -15.41
CA ARG A 419 -0.27 -16.47 -14.81
C ARG A 419 0.27 -17.74 -15.45
N LEU A 420 0.28 -17.79 -16.78
CA LEU A 420 0.82 -18.93 -17.53
C LEU A 420 2.32 -18.79 -17.72
N ARG A 421 3.04 -19.87 -17.38
CA ARG A 421 4.49 -19.98 -17.54
C ARG A 421 4.82 -21.24 -18.33
N LEU A 422 5.53 -21.08 -19.45
CA LEU A 422 6.10 -22.19 -20.18
C LEU A 422 7.54 -22.40 -19.71
N VAL A 423 7.85 -23.57 -19.17
CA VAL A 423 9.23 -23.99 -18.88
C VAL A 423 9.69 -24.93 -19.99
N VAL A 424 10.80 -24.62 -20.63
CA VAL A 424 11.47 -25.47 -21.62
C VAL A 424 12.85 -25.84 -21.08
N SER A 425 13.11 -27.13 -20.91
CA SER A 425 14.37 -27.63 -20.36
C SER A 425 15.18 -28.39 -21.40
N LEU A 426 16.47 -28.06 -21.45
CA LEU A 426 17.51 -28.74 -22.21
C LEU A 426 18.35 -29.67 -21.30
N HIS A 427 17.81 -30.12 -20.16
CA HIS A 427 18.53 -30.98 -19.20
C HIS A 427 19.03 -32.31 -19.79
N ALA A 428 18.44 -32.79 -20.89
CA ALA A 428 18.90 -33.99 -21.61
C ALA A 428 20.21 -33.77 -22.41
N ALA A 429 20.80 -32.57 -22.35
CA ALA A 429 22.09 -32.28 -22.95
C ALA A 429 23.22 -32.93 -22.15
N VAL A 430 24.18 -33.54 -22.85
CA VAL A 430 25.36 -34.15 -22.23
C VAL A 430 26.57 -33.24 -22.42
N GLY A 431 27.07 -32.66 -21.33
CA GLY A 431 28.26 -31.81 -21.34
C GLY A 431 28.07 -30.52 -22.15
N ASP A 432 28.85 -30.37 -23.23
CA ASP A 432 28.90 -29.18 -24.08
C ASP A 432 27.99 -29.25 -25.32
N ASP A 433 27.31 -30.38 -25.52
CA ASP A 433 26.52 -30.65 -26.72
C ASP A 433 25.05 -30.18 -26.58
N TRP A 434 24.35 -30.13 -27.72
CA TRP A 434 22.93 -29.83 -27.77
C TRP A 434 22.10 -31.09 -27.46
N PRO A 435 20.94 -30.97 -26.79
CA PRO A 435 20.17 -32.12 -26.33
C PRO A 435 19.48 -32.88 -27.47
N GLU A 436 19.22 -34.18 -27.24
CA GLU A 436 18.44 -35.03 -28.15
C GLU A 436 16.93 -34.75 -28.10
N SER A 437 16.45 -34.12 -27.02
CA SER A 437 15.06 -33.74 -26.83
C SER A 437 14.92 -32.49 -25.95
N LEU A 438 13.78 -31.80 -26.09
CA LEU A 438 13.35 -30.73 -25.20
C LEU A 438 12.18 -31.22 -24.36
N ALA A 439 12.24 -31.06 -23.04
CA ALA A 439 11.08 -31.26 -22.19
C ALA A 439 10.39 -29.92 -21.91
N ALA A 440 9.06 -29.89 -22.04
CA ALA A 440 8.28 -28.69 -21.85
C ALA A 440 7.16 -28.89 -20.83
N TRP A 441 7.00 -27.93 -19.92
CA TRP A 441 5.91 -27.88 -18.95
C TRP A 441 5.14 -26.58 -19.10
N LEU A 442 3.82 -26.67 -19.14
CA LEU A 442 2.94 -25.52 -19.01
C LEU A 442 2.44 -25.44 -17.57
N LEU A 443 2.80 -24.36 -16.88
CA LEU A 443 2.38 -24.09 -15.52
C LEU A 443 1.29 -23.02 -15.51
N ASP A 444 0.32 -23.22 -14.63
CA ASP A 444 -0.75 -22.28 -14.31
C ASP A 444 -0.66 -21.96 -12.82
N ASP A 445 -0.24 -20.74 -12.50
CA ASP A 445 -0.04 -20.27 -11.12
C ASP A 445 0.85 -21.23 -10.29
N GLY A 446 1.95 -21.67 -10.89
CA GLY A 446 2.92 -22.59 -10.28
C GLY A 446 2.53 -24.07 -10.31
N THR A 447 1.31 -24.41 -10.73
CA THR A 447 0.87 -25.81 -10.86
C THR A 447 1.10 -26.32 -12.28
N VAL A 448 1.77 -27.47 -12.41
CA VAL A 448 1.97 -28.11 -13.72
C VAL A 448 0.64 -28.62 -14.25
N ARG A 449 0.25 -28.15 -15.44
CA ARG A 449 -0.98 -28.55 -16.14
C ARG A 449 -0.70 -29.61 -17.20
N GLU A 450 0.31 -29.34 -18.02
CA GLU A 450 0.65 -30.15 -19.18
C GLU A 450 2.16 -30.37 -19.23
N HIS A 451 2.57 -31.51 -19.75
CA HIS A 451 3.97 -31.90 -19.95
C HIS A 451 4.12 -32.70 -21.24
N GLU A 452 5.09 -32.32 -22.07
CA GLU A 452 5.40 -33.04 -23.30
C GLU A 452 6.91 -33.01 -23.60
N GLU A 453 7.43 -34.10 -24.16
CA GLU A 453 8.81 -34.22 -24.63
C GLU A 453 8.84 -34.14 -26.16
N PHE A 454 9.75 -33.32 -26.67
CA PHE A 454 9.89 -33.03 -28.10
C PHE A 454 11.25 -33.51 -28.59
N PRO A 455 11.32 -34.50 -29.49
CA PRO A 455 12.59 -34.96 -30.04
C PRO A 455 13.22 -33.87 -30.92
N CYS A 456 14.54 -33.68 -30.78
CA CYS A 456 15.35 -32.77 -31.58
C CYS A 456 15.97 -33.56 -32.75
N PRO A 457 15.52 -33.36 -34.01
CA PRO A 457 16.03 -34.15 -35.14
C PRO A 457 17.51 -33.88 -35.47
N ALA A 458 18.02 -32.71 -35.08
CA ALA A 458 19.42 -32.34 -35.20
C ALA A 458 19.91 -31.84 -33.84
N GLN A 459 21.03 -32.39 -33.38
CA GLN A 459 21.69 -32.01 -32.12
C GLN A 459 22.59 -30.79 -32.35
N ASP A 460 22.00 -29.72 -32.88
CA ASP A 460 22.66 -28.44 -33.08
C ASP A 460 21.73 -27.29 -32.68
N ARG A 461 22.27 -26.06 -32.69
CA ARG A 461 21.51 -24.84 -32.38
C ARG A 461 20.23 -24.73 -33.19
N THR A 462 20.32 -24.98 -34.50
CA THR A 462 19.20 -24.80 -35.43
C THR A 462 18.11 -25.85 -35.21
N GLY A 463 18.48 -27.08 -34.85
CA GLY A 463 17.57 -28.16 -34.49
C GLY A 463 16.79 -27.84 -33.23
N VAL A 464 17.46 -27.36 -32.18
CA VAL A 464 16.80 -26.91 -30.94
C VAL A 464 15.90 -25.70 -31.19
N GLU A 465 16.38 -24.69 -31.93
CA GLU A 465 15.60 -23.50 -32.26
C GLU A 465 14.34 -23.86 -33.07
N ARG A 466 14.42 -24.81 -34.00
CA ARG A 466 13.27 -25.32 -34.75
C ARG A 466 12.29 -26.09 -33.85
N THR A 467 12.81 -26.93 -32.95
CA THR A 467 11.99 -27.72 -32.02
C THR A 467 11.26 -26.82 -31.04
N LEU A 468 11.91 -25.74 -30.58
CA LEU A 468 11.31 -24.71 -29.72
C LEU A 468 10.06 -24.06 -30.36
N VAL A 469 10.03 -23.89 -31.69
CA VAL A 469 8.82 -23.43 -32.40
C VAL A 469 7.66 -24.41 -32.23
N GLY A 470 7.94 -25.71 -32.29
CA GLY A 470 6.96 -26.77 -32.03
C GLY A 470 6.41 -26.69 -30.61
N VAL A 471 7.31 -26.55 -29.62
CA VAL A 471 6.96 -26.37 -28.20
C VAL A 471 6.06 -25.15 -28.00
N LEU A 472 6.38 -24.00 -28.62
CA LEU A 472 5.58 -22.78 -28.51
C LEU A 472 4.19 -22.95 -29.10
N ARG A 473 4.07 -23.58 -30.28
CA ARG A 473 2.75 -23.87 -30.88
C ARG A 473 1.93 -24.81 -30.01
N TRP A 474 2.57 -25.80 -29.39
CA TRP A 474 1.92 -26.66 -28.41
C TRP A 474 1.39 -25.84 -27.22
N ALA A 475 2.25 -25.07 -26.57
CA ALA A 475 1.90 -24.28 -25.40
C ALA A 475 0.81 -23.24 -25.69
N THR A 476 0.86 -22.56 -26.84
CA THR A 476 -0.16 -21.59 -27.24
C THR A 476 -1.53 -22.23 -27.43
N ARG A 477 -1.63 -23.43 -28.02
CA ARG A 477 -2.92 -24.14 -28.13
C ARG A 477 -3.55 -24.44 -26.77
N HIS A 478 -2.73 -24.82 -25.79
CA HIS A 478 -3.20 -25.05 -24.42
C HIS A 478 -3.56 -23.74 -23.71
N ALA A 479 -2.81 -22.66 -23.95
CA ALA A 479 -3.10 -21.33 -23.44
C ALA A 479 -4.44 -20.77 -23.98
N ASP A 480 -4.70 -20.95 -25.28
CA ASP A 480 -5.96 -20.55 -25.93
C ASP A 480 -7.17 -21.32 -25.36
N ALA A 481 -7.01 -22.61 -25.05
CA ALA A 481 -8.05 -23.40 -24.41
C ALA A 481 -8.38 -22.94 -22.98
N LEU A 482 -7.45 -22.23 -22.33
CA LEU A 482 -7.60 -21.65 -20.99
C LEU A 482 -8.00 -20.17 -21.01
N ASP A 483 -8.21 -19.58 -22.19
CA ASP A 483 -8.49 -18.15 -22.38
C ASP A 483 -7.48 -17.26 -21.62
N THR A 484 -6.21 -17.65 -21.63
CA THR A 484 -5.14 -16.95 -20.90
C THR A 484 -3.91 -16.82 -21.80
N PRO A 485 -3.33 -15.63 -21.97
CA PRO A 485 -2.19 -15.45 -22.86
C PRO A 485 -0.90 -16.04 -22.27
N LEU A 486 -0.06 -16.65 -23.11
CA LEU A 486 1.27 -17.11 -22.74
C LEU A 486 2.30 -15.98 -22.94
N ARG A 487 2.61 -15.22 -21.88
CA ARG A 487 3.66 -14.18 -21.95
C ARG A 487 5.03 -14.64 -21.49
N ARG A 488 5.12 -15.52 -20.49
CA ARG A 488 6.40 -15.88 -19.86
C ARG A 488 6.93 -17.22 -20.34
N VAL A 489 8.16 -17.21 -20.86
CA VAL A 489 8.88 -18.40 -21.35
C VAL A 489 10.19 -18.53 -20.59
N GLU A 490 10.35 -19.61 -19.84
CA GLU A 490 11.54 -19.91 -19.07
C GLU A 490 12.35 -21.00 -19.77
N ILE A 491 13.62 -20.72 -20.06
CA ILE A 491 14.49 -21.65 -20.78
C ILE A 491 15.61 -22.09 -19.85
N ALA A 492 15.54 -23.35 -19.44
CA ALA A 492 16.53 -23.99 -18.60
C ALA A 492 17.58 -24.69 -19.48
N ALA A 493 18.81 -24.21 -19.45
CA ALA A 493 19.89 -24.73 -20.28
C ALA A 493 21.15 -25.02 -19.45
N PRO A 494 22.03 -25.92 -19.93
CA PRO A 494 23.34 -26.16 -19.33
C PRO A 494 24.19 -24.89 -19.30
N ALA A 495 25.06 -24.79 -18.29
CA ALA A 495 25.95 -23.64 -18.11
C ALA A 495 26.78 -23.28 -19.37
N PRO A 496 27.32 -24.24 -20.13
CA PRO A 496 28.02 -23.95 -21.39
C PRO A 496 27.16 -23.25 -22.46
N LEU A 497 25.92 -23.71 -22.63
CA LEU A 497 24.98 -23.13 -23.60
C LEU A 497 24.49 -21.76 -23.12
N LEU A 498 24.23 -21.59 -21.83
CA LEU A 498 23.87 -20.30 -21.25
C LEU A 498 24.91 -19.21 -21.53
N ALA A 499 26.21 -19.55 -21.54
CA ALA A 499 27.26 -18.59 -21.83
C ALA A 499 27.18 -18.04 -23.27
N THR A 500 26.70 -18.82 -24.24
CA THR A 500 26.86 -18.54 -25.69
C THR A 500 25.56 -18.38 -26.47
N TRP A 501 24.54 -19.19 -26.16
CA TRP A 501 23.25 -19.18 -26.83
C TRP A 501 22.36 -18.04 -26.34
N ARG A 502 21.50 -17.53 -27.24
CA ARG A 502 20.57 -16.42 -27.02
C ARG A 502 19.19 -16.83 -27.50
N PRO A 503 18.41 -17.53 -26.68
CA PRO A 503 17.11 -18.03 -27.12
C PRO A 503 16.09 -16.92 -27.37
N GLU A 504 16.26 -15.74 -26.75
CA GLU A 504 15.44 -14.58 -27.04
C GLU A 504 15.56 -14.12 -28.51
N GLU A 505 16.64 -14.50 -29.19
CA GLU A 505 16.89 -14.17 -30.60
C GLU A 505 16.40 -15.24 -31.59
N THR A 506 15.86 -16.36 -31.11
CA THR A 506 15.31 -17.41 -31.96
C THR A 506 14.16 -16.89 -32.80
N ASP A 507 14.26 -17.04 -34.13
CA ASP A 507 13.31 -16.49 -35.10
C ASP A 507 12.33 -17.55 -35.61
N PHE A 508 11.03 -17.25 -35.51
CA PHE A 508 9.93 -18.05 -36.06
C PHE A 508 8.96 -17.21 -36.90
N GLY A 509 9.47 -16.17 -37.56
CA GLY A 509 8.74 -15.10 -38.25
C GLY A 509 8.77 -13.79 -37.45
N MET A 510 8.94 -13.89 -36.14
CA MET A 510 9.36 -12.85 -35.20
C MET A 510 10.32 -13.47 -34.20
N ARG A 511 11.13 -12.68 -33.49
CA ARG A 511 12.01 -13.25 -32.46
C ARG A 511 11.24 -13.52 -31.18
N LEU A 512 11.63 -14.57 -30.46
CA LEU A 512 11.00 -14.97 -29.20
C LEU A 512 10.86 -13.81 -28.20
N GLY A 513 11.95 -13.07 -27.97
CA GLY A 513 11.96 -11.95 -27.03
C GLY A 513 11.10 -10.75 -27.43
N ASP A 514 10.63 -10.67 -28.68
CA ASP A 514 9.73 -9.60 -29.12
C ASP A 514 8.31 -9.79 -28.59
N LEU A 515 7.89 -11.05 -28.39
CA LEU A 515 6.54 -11.42 -27.99
C LEU A 515 6.43 -11.88 -26.53
N HIS A 516 7.50 -12.50 -26.02
CA HIS A 516 7.52 -13.17 -24.73
C HIS A 516 8.58 -12.58 -23.80
N ASP A 517 8.32 -12.71 -22.50
CA ASP A 517 9.30 -12.47 -21.44
C ASP A 517 10.14 -13.73 -21.26
N VAL A 518 11.35 -13.70 -21.81
CA VAL A 518 12.28 -14.84 -21.82
C VAL A 518 13.17 -14.75 -20.59
N VAL A 519 13.10 -15.77 -19.73
CA VAL A 519 13.92 -15.86 -18.51
C VAL A 519 14.82 -17.09 -18.62
N LEU A 520 16.13 -16.91 -18.42
CA LEU A 520 17.08 -18.01 -18.47
C LEU A 520 17.25 -18.63 -17.09
N ARG A 521 17.26 -19.96 -17.07
CA ARG A 521 17.45 -20.80 -15.88
C ARG A 521 18.61 -21.74 -16.12
N TRP A 522 19.21 -22.23 -15.03
CA TRP A 522 20.19 -23.30 -15.11
C TRP A 522 19.52 -24.67 -15.03
N SER A 523 19.71 -25.49 -16.06
CA SER A 523 19.10 -26.84 -16.15
C SER A 523 19.51 -27.76 -15.01
N ASP A 524 20.75 -27.67 -14.55
CA ASP A 524 21.29 -28.65 -13.60
C ASP A 524 20.71 -28.44 -12.20
N ARG A 525 19.91 -27.39 -11.97
CA ARG A 525 19.08 -27.29 -10.76
C ARG A 525 17.86 -28.22 -10.77
N ILE A 526 17.40 -28.64 -11.94
CA ILE A 526 16.30 -29.61 -12.08
C ILE A 526 16.79 -30.98 -11.63
N GLN A 527 17.98 -31.36 -12.08
CA GLN A 527 18.64 -32.60 -11.71
C GLN A 527 20.09 -32.30 -11.28
N PRO A 528 20.30 -31.91 -10.01
CA PRO A 528 21.63 -31.60 -9.50
C PRO A 528 22.59 -32.78 -9.67
N PRO A 529 23.80 -32.53 -10.22
CA PRO A 529 24.87 -33.52 -10.17
C PRO A 529 25.15 -33.93 -8.72
N ASP A 530 25.60 -35.17 -8.50
CA ASP A 530 25.83 -35.72 -7.15
C ASP A 530 26.70 -34.82 -6.27
N HIS A 531 27.72 -34.16 -6.85
CA HIS A 531 28.63 -33.28 -6.13
C HIS A 531 28.01 -31.91 -5.76
N LEU A 532 26.82 -31.60 -6.29
CA LEU A 532 26.07 -30.37 -6.16
C LEU A 532 24.65 -30.57 -5.59
N TRP A 533 24.37 -31.69 -4.92
CA TRP A 533 23.04 -31.98 -4.35
C TRP A 533 22.46 -30.86 -3.45
N TRP A 534 23.31 -30.04 -2.84
CA TRP A 534 22.95 -28.94 -1.92
C TRP A 534 22.59 -27.61 -2.60
N ILE A 535 22.76 -27.48 -3.93
CA ILE A 535 22.68 -26.17 -4.63
C ILE A 535 21.33 -25.47 -4.50
N ASN A 536 20.23 -26.22 -4.41
CA ASN A 536 18.89 -25.63 -4.37
C ASN A 536 18.56 -25.07 -2.97
N ASP A 537 18.99 -25.74 -1.91
CA ASP A 537 18.84 -25.24 -0.54
C ASP A 537 19.74 -24.03 -0.27
N GLN A 538 20.97 -24.06 -0.80
CA GLN A 538 21.86 -22.91 -0.75
C GLN A 538 21.28 -21.71 -1.53
N ALA A 539 20.72 -21.93 -2.72
CA ALA A 539 20.07 -20.88 -3.50
C ALA A 539 18.91 -20.22 -2.73
N ARG A 540 18.05 -21.01 -2.08
CA ARG A 540 16.95 -20.47 -1.24
C ARG A 540 17.49 -19.63 -0.09
N THR A 541 18.55 -20.09 0.57
CA THR A 541 19.18 -19.36 1.67
C THR A 541 19.80 -18.04 1.19
N ALA A 542 20.45 -18.05 0.03
CA ALA A 542 21.02 -16.86 -0.59
C ALA A 542 19.92 -15.85 -0.98
N LEU A 543 18.80 -16.28 -1.59
CA LEU A 543 17.68 -15.40 -1.92
C LEU A 543 17.11 -14.70 -0.67
N LYS A 544 16.89 -15.44 0.42
CA LYS A 544 16.46 -14.86 1.71
C LYS A 544 17.45 -13.84 2.25
N ALA A 545 18.76 -14.13 2.15
CA ALA A 545 19.81 -13.20 2.57
C ALA A 545 19.88 -11.94 1.70
N MET A 546 19.57 -12.03 0.40
CA MET A 546 19.48 -10.89 -0.51
C MET A 546 18.27 -9.99 -0.21
N GLU A 547 17.13 -10.58 0.16
CA GLU A 547 15.91 -9.84 0.55
C GLU A 547 16.09 -9.04 1.84
N GLY A 548 16.75 -9.62 2.86
CA GLY A 548 16.93 -8.99 4.17
C GLY A 548 17.84 -7.75 4.19
N ARG A 549 18.40 -7.34 3.05
CA ARG A 549 19.36 -6.24 2.97
C ARG A 549 18.71 -4.91 2.57
N GLY A 550 18.86 -3.90 3.42
CA GLY A 550 18.29 -2.56 3.20
C GLY A 550 19.09 -1.66 2.25
N GLU A 551 20.42 -1.62 2.39
CA GLU A 551 21.30 -0.62 1.75
C GLU A 551 22.55 -1.21 1.07
N GLY A 552 23.01 -0.50 0.03
CA GLY A 552 24.22 -0.81 -0.76
C GLY A 552 23.95 -1.65 -2.01
N SER A 553 24.99 -1.86 -2.82
CA SER A 553 24.87 -2.61 -4.08
C SER A 553 24.33 -4.02 -3.85
N ARG A 554 23.35 -4.41 -4.70
CA ARG A 554 22.65 -5.69 -4.72
C ARG A 554 23.48 -6.79 -5.37
N VAL A 555 24.49 -6.38 -6.13
CA VAL A 555 25.31 -7.24 -6.97
C VAL A 555 26.78 -7.08 -6.58
N ASP A 556 27.51 -8.19 -6.56
CA ASP A 556 28.96 -8.22 -6.43
C ASP A 556 29.58 -8.33 -7.82
N TRP A 557 30.15 -7.22 -8.29
CA TRP A 557 30.75 -7.10 -9.63
C TRP A 557 32.19 -7.62 -9.61
N LEU A 558 32.42 -8.74 -10.29
CA LEU A 558 33.73 -9.39 -10.41
C LEU A 558 34.51 -8.80 -11.58
N GLY A 559 35.69 -8.25 -11.25
CA GLY A 559 36.57 -7.61 -12.22
C GLY A 559 37.49 -8.59 -12.94
N GLU A 560 38.32 -8.07 -13.84
CA GLU A 560 39.29 -8.86 -14.61
C GLU A 560 40.33 -9.57 -13.73
N ALA A 561 40.70 -8.96 -12.60
CA ALA A 561 41.62 -9.59 -11.66
C ALA A 561 41.03 -10.86 -11.02
N ASP A 562 39.70 -10.89 -10.80
CA ASP A 562 38.99 -12.03 -10.22
C ASP A 562 38.83 -13.16 -11.24
N THR A 563 38.46 -12.83 -12.47
CA THR A 563 38.18 -13.84 -13.52
C THR A 563 39.42 -14.53 -14.04
N ARG A 564 40.59 -13.87 -14.02
CA ARG A 564 41.88 -14.49 -14.41
C ARG A 564 42.36 -15.58 -13.45
N ARG A 565 41.86 -15.62 -12.21
CA ARG A 565 42.23 -16.59 -11.18
C ARG A 565 41.03 -17.43 -10.78
N ALA A 566 40.51 -18.20 -11.74
CA ALA A 566 39.27 -18.97 -11.59
C ALA A 566 39.28 -19.88 -10.35
N ASP A 567 40.40 -20.54 -10.04
CA ASP A 567 40.52 -21.43 -8.88
C ASP A 567 40.44 -20.67 -7.54
N GLU A 568 41.14 -19.53 -7.42
CA GLU A 568 41.06 -18.67 -6.22
C GLU A 568 39.65 -18.10 -6.05
N LEU A 569 39.01 -17.72 -7.16
CA LEU A 569 37.64 -17.23 -7.18
C LEU A 569 36.66 -18.32 -6.72
N HIS A 570 36.80 -19.55 -7.23
CA HIS A 570 35.98 -20.69 -6.84
C HIS A 570 36.04 -20.92 -5.33
N GLU A 571 37.25 -20.98 -4.77
CA GLU A 571 37.47 -21.14 -3.33
C GLU A 571 36.87 -20.00 -2.51
N ARG A 572 37.01 -18.75 -2.98
CA ARG A 572 36.43 -17.57 -2.32
C ARG A 572 34.90 -17.60 -2.34
N LEU A 573 34.31 -17.98 -3.48
CA LEU A 573 32.86 -18.09 -3.63
C LEU A 573 32.29 -19.19 -2.74
N ARG A 574 32.99 -20.33 -2.61
CA ARG A 574 32.57 -21.43 -1.73
C ARG A 574 32.60 -21.05 -0.24
N ARG A 575 33.62 -20.32 0.20
CA ARG A 575 33.76 -19.90 1.61
C ARG A 575 32.80 -18.77 2.03
N SER A 576 32.26 -18.02 1.09
CA SER A 576 31.41 -16.85 1.35
C SER A 576 29.90 -17.15 1.32
N ALA A 577 29.51 -18.43 1.36
CA ALA A 577 28.13 -18.86 1.42
C ALA A 577 27.56 -18.83 2.86
N PRO A 578 26.29 -18.43 3.09
CA PRO A 578 25.34 -17.92 2.09
C PRO A 578 25.60 -16.45 1.73
N ARG A 579 25.51 -16.13 0.43
CA ARG A 579 25.76 -14.78 -0.07
C ARG A 579 24.54 -13.88 0.09
N SER A 580 24.78 -12.62 0.46
CA SER A 580 23.76 -11.57 0.55
C SER A 580 23.69 -10.68 -0.71
N ARG A 581 24.44 -11.02 -1.76
CA ARG A 581 24.49 -10.32 -3.06
C ARG A 581 24.50 -11.33 -4.20
N ALA A 582 23.86 -10.95 -5.31
CA ALA A 582 24.02 -11.66 -6.58
C ALA A 582 25.43 -11.48 -7.14
N VAL A 583 25.79 -12.26 -8.15
CA VAL A 583 27.12 -12.20 -8.79
C VAL A 583 26.99 -11.62 -10.18
N ALA A 584 27.86 -10.68 -10.55
CA ALA A 584 27.95 -10.21 -11.92
C ALA A 584 29.38 -10.09 -12.39
N LEU A 585 29.58 -10.17 -13.70
CA LEU A 585 30.88 -9.94 -14.33
C LEU A 585 30.95 -8.52 -14.89
N GLU A 586 32.02 -7.80 -14.58
CA GLU A 586 32.27 -6.47 -15.14
C GLU A 586 32.63 -6.52 -16.63
N HIS A 587 33.10 -7.66 -17.12
CA HIS A 587 33.52 -7.86 -18.51
C HIS A 587 33.18 -9.30 -18.89
N ARG A 588 33.31 -9.64 -20.16
CA ARG A 588 33.12 -11.01 -20.64
C ARG A 588 34.48 -11.73 -20.72
N PRO A 589 34.83 -12.64 -19.80
CA PRO A 589 36.09 -13.38 -19.88
C PRO A 589 36.06 -14.36 -21.07
N ALA A 590 37.24 -14.64 -21.64
CA ALA A 590 37.36 -15.56 -22.77
C ALA A 590 36.91 -16.99 -22.42
N HIS A 591 37.19 -17.43 -21.19
CA HIS A 591 36.82 -18.71 -20.60
C HIS A 591 35.49 -18.66 -19.82
N LEU A 592 34.55 -17.77 -20.20
CA LEU A 592 33.25 -17.66 -19.53
C LEU A 592 32.49 -19.00 -19.48
N LYS A 593 32.61 -19.81 -20.54
CA LYS A 593 31.99 -21.13 -20.64
C LYS A 593 32.37 -22.02 -19.45
N ASP A 594 33.68 -22.07 -19.16
CA ASP A 594 34.25 -22.91 -18.10
C ASP A 594 33.93 -22.38 -16.70
N MET A 595 33.73 -21.06 -16.56
CA MET A 595 33.41 -20.43 -15.28
C MET A 595 31.92 -20.47 -14.91
N MET A 596 31.03 -20.66 -15.89
CA MET A 596 29.60 -20.41 -15.69
C MET A 596 29.00 -21.33 -14.61
N GLU A 597 29.38 -22.61 -14.58
CA GLU A 597 28.92 -23.57 -13.57
C GLU A 597 29.33 -23.14 -12.15
N ILE A 598 30.57 -22.69 -11.98
CA ILE A 598 31.10 -22.19 -10.70
C ILE A 598 30.28 -21.00 -10.19
N LEU A 599 29.97 -20.05 -11.09
CA LEU A 599 29.20 -18.86 -10.74
C LEU A 599 27.76 -19.24 -10.35
N LEU A 600 27.10 -20.09 -11.13
CA LEU A 600 25.72 -20.54 -10.92
C LEU A 600 25.54 -21.43 -9.68
N ALA A 601 26.54 -22.26 -9.36
CA ALA A 601 26.57 -23.02 -8.11
C ALA A 601 26.70 -22.09 -6.88
N SER A 602 27.44 -20.99 -7.02
CA SER A 602 27.66 -20.04 -5.91
C SER A 602 26.50 -19.07 -5.66
N SER A 603 25.73 -18.73 -6.70
CA SER A 603 24.67 -17.71 -6.64
C SER A 603 23.48 -18.08 -7.51
N PRO A 604 22.23 -17.93 -7.02
CA PRO A 604 21.03 -18.15 -7.83
C PRO A 604 20.83 -17.09 -8.93
N ILE A 605 21.48 -15.93 -8.81
CA ILE A 605 21.38 -14.86 -9.80
C ILE A 605 22.79 -14.50 -10.27
N VAL A 606 23.02 -14.64 -11.57
CA VAL A 606 24.30 -14.35 -12.24
C VAL A 606 24.04 -13.43 -13.43
N LEU A 607 24.83 -12.35 -13.56
CA LEU A 607 24.75 -11.40 -14.66
C LEU A 607 26.09 -11.27 -15.40
N TRP A 608 26.05 -11.05 -16.72
CA TRP A 608 27.26 -10.80 -17.52
C TRP A 608 26.94 -9.95 -18.75
N PRO A 609 27.91 -9.20 -19.31
CA PRO A 609 27.67 -8.38 -20.48
C PRO A 609 27.43 -9.20 -21.75
N ASN A 610 26.53 -8.69 -22.60
CA ASN A 610 26.29 -9.19 -23.94
C ASN A 610 27.48 -8.81 -24.86
N PRO A 611 28.01 -9.70 -25.71
CA PRO A 611 28.95 -9.30 -26.75
C PRO A 611 28.35 -8.20 -27.63
N VAL A 612 29.03 -7.06 -27.73
CA VAL A 612 28.61 -5.94 -28.59
C VAL A 612 28.54 -6.42 -30.03
N GLN A 613 27.33 -6.49 -30.61
CA GLN A 613 27.13 -6.67 -32.04
C GLN A 613 27.41 -5.34 -32.75
N GLY A 614 28.64 -5.19 -33.26
CA GLY A 614 28.98 -4.40 -34.44
C GLY A 614 28.80 -2.88 -34.38
N THR A 615 29.91 -2.16 -34.21
CA THR A 615 30.26 -1.16 -35.23
C THR A 615 31.18 -1.84 -36.26
N PRO A 616 30.83 -1.85 -37.56
CA PRO A 616 31.66 -2.44 -38.63
C PRO A 616 33.06 -1.81 -38.77
N GLU A 617 33.36 -0.70 -38.09
CA GLU A 617 34.66 -0.03 -38.13
C GLU A 617 35.72 -0.71 -37.23
N ALA A 618 35.32 -1.56 -36.28
CA ALA A 618 36.25 -2.26 -35.39
C ALA A 618 36.90 -3.51 -36.01
N GLN A 619 36.44 -3.96 -37.19
CA GLN A 619 37.05 -5.11 -37.90
C GLN A 619 38.17 -4.70 -38.87
N GLY A 620 38.43 -3.39 -39.05
CA GLY A 620 39.47 -2.87 -39.94
C GLY A 620 40.71 -2.30 -39.24
N ALA A 621 40.65 -2.02 -37.93
CA ALA A 621 41.78 -1.47 -37.17
C ALA A 621 42.29 -2.51 -36.18
N GLY A 622 43.11 -3.44 -36.68
CA GLY A 622 43.92 -4.34 -35.86
C GLY A 622 44.95 -3.56 -35.05
N GLY A 623 44.50 -2.98 -33.92
CA GLY A 623 45.33 -2.50 -32.84
C GLY A 623 45.20 -3.43 -31.62
N PRO A 624 46.28 -3.77 -30.92
CA PRO A 624 46.30 -4.77 -29.84
C PRO A 624 45.60 -4.34 -28.53
N ASP A 625 44.75 -3.32 -28.54
CA ASP A 625 44.19 -2.66 -27.34
C ASP A 625 42.65 -2.67 -27.23
N THR A 626 41.93 -3.51 -27.96
CA THR A 626 40.50 -3.75 -27.71
C THR A 626 40.29 -4.70 -26.53
N ARG A 627 40.71 -4.26 -25.32
CA ARG A 627 40.25 -4.87 -24.07
C ARG A 627 38.73 -4.79 -24.01
N ALA A 628 38.08 -5.90 -23.65
CA ALA A 628 36.63 -5.93 -23.45
C ALA A 628 36.24 -4.82 -22.47
N ALA A 629 35.52 -3.80 -22.95
CA ALA A 629 35.17 -2.64 -22.14
C ALA A 629 34.36 -3.09 -20.91
N ALA A 630 34.76 -2.62 -19.74
CA ALA A 630 34.05 -2.89 -18.50
C ALA A 630 32.62 -2.33 -18.56
N VAL A 631 31.67 -3.00 -17.90
CA VAL A 631 30.28 -2.58 -17.77
C VAL A 631 30.23 -1.17 -17.16
N PRO A 632 29.70 -0.17 -17.89
CA PRO A 632 29.65 1.21 -17.43
C PRO A 632 28.83 1.38 -16.14
N GLU A 633 29.21 2.34 -15.31
CA GLU A 633 28.52 2.67 -14.06
C GLU A 633 27.01 2.93 -14.21
N PRO A 634 26.51 3.60 -15.28
CA PRO A 634 25.07 3.75 -15.49
C PRO A 634 24.30 2.43 -15.60
N VAL A 635 24.91 1.39 -16.19
CA VAL A 635 24.32 0.05 -16.28
C VAL A 635 24.23 -0.57 -14.89
N ARG A 636 25.29 -0.46 -14.08
CA ARG A 636 25.34 -0.99 -12.71
C ARG A 636 24.28 -0.35 -11.83
N ARG A 637 24.19 0.99 -11.88
CA ARG A 637 23.15 1.74 -11.17
C ARG A 637 21.75 1.33 -11.60
N SER A 638 21.55 1.10 -12.90
CA SER A 638 20.25 0.65 -13.41
C SER A 638 19.82 -0.71 -12.84
N VAL A 639 20.76 -1.66 -12.69
CA VAL A 639 20.49 -2.95 -12.03
C VAL A 639 20.06 -2.74 -10.58
N ASP A 640 20.79 -1.92 -9.83
CA ASP A 640 20.45 -1.63 -8.42
C ASP A 640 19.09 -0.90 -8.30
N THR A 641 18.80 0.05 -9.21
CA THR A 641 17.52 0.79 -9.25
C THR A 641 16.34 -0.13 -9.56
N HIS A 642 16.47 -1.04 -10.53
CA HIS A 642 15.35 -1.88 -10.98
C HIS A 642 15.32 -3.27 -10.33
N TRP A 643 16.20 -3.55 -9.35
CA TRP A 643 16.39 -4.89 -8.78
C TRP A 643 15.10 -5.64 -8.41
N HIS A 644 14.11 -4.93 -7.86
CA HIS A 644 12.83 -5.48 -7.41
C HIS A 644 11.82 -5.74 -8.55
N LEU A 645 12.09 -5.27 -9.76
CA LEU A 645 11.30 -5.54 -10.98
C LEU A 645 11.97 -6.57 -11.90
N LEU A 646 13.20 -6.98 -11.58
CA LEU A 646 13.91 -8.02 -12.32
C LEU A 646 13.31 -9.40 -11.97
N PRO A 647 13.24 -10.34 -12.93
CA PRO A 647 13.89 -10.31 -14.25
C PRO A 647 13.05 -9.70 -15.38
N ALA A 648 11.77 -9.36 -15.16
CA ALA A 648 10.86 -8.91 -16.23
C ALA A 648 11.38 -7.68 -16.99
N GLU A 649 12.02 -6.75 -16.27
CA GLU A 649 12.62 -5.55 -16.86
C GLU A 649 13.76 -5.83 -17.85
N PHE A 650 14.44 -6.98 -17.79
CA PHE A 650 15.40 -7.36 -18.83
C PHE A 650 14.71 -7.63 -20.17
N SER A 651 13.59 -8.35 -20.15
CA SER A 651 12.81 -8.64 -21.38
C SER A 651 12.21 -7.36 -21.96
N ARG A 652 11.77 -6.44 -21.10
CA ARG A 652 11.28 -5.13 -21.52
C ARG A 652 12.39 -4.28 -22.15
N ALA A 653 13.54 -4.19 -21.48
CA ALA A 653 14.70 -3.47 -22.01
C ALA A 653 15.18 -4.03 -23.35
N TYR A 654 15.18 -5.35 -23.51
CA TYR A 654 15.47 -6.01 -24.79
C TYR A 654 14.54 -5.51 -25.92
N ARG A 655 13.22 -5.50 -25.69
CA ARG A 655 12.24 -5.04 -26.69
C ARG A 655 12.39 -3.56 -27.01
N GLU A 656 12.61 -2.72 -25.99
CA GLU A 656 12.79 -1.27 -26.16
C GLU A 656 14.08 -0.93 -26.92
N HIS A 657 15.20 -1.58 -26.58
CA HIS A 657 16.47 -1.44 -27.28
C HIS A 657 16.32 -1.77 -28.77
N ARG A 658 15.61 -2.86 -29.08
CA ARG A 658 15.38 -3.28 -30.46
C ARG A 658 14.51 -2.30 -31.25
N ARG A 659 13.41 -1.81 -30.66
CA ARG A 659 12.51 -0.84 -31.32
C ARG A 659 13.22 0.48 -31.63
N SER A 660 14.23 0.83 -30.86
CA SER A 660 14.95 2.11 -30.98
C SER A 660 16.01 2.14 -32.09
N GLY A 661 16.37 0.99 -32.67
CA GLY A 661 17.36 0.87 -33.75
C GLY A 661 18.81 1.22 -33.32
N PRO A 662 19.84 0.77 -34.06
CA PRO A 662 21.21 1.19 -33.83
C PRO A 662 21.41 2.61 -34.39
N GLY A 663 21.47 3.62 -33.52
CA GLY A 663 21.77 5.01 -33.90
C GLY A 663 20.75 6.07 -33.48
N ALA A 664 19.74 5.74 -32.66
CA ALA A 664 18.94 6.77 -32.01
C ALA A 664 19.78 7.44 -30.91
N ASP A 665 20.40 8.56 -31.25
CA ASP A 665 21.08 9.46 -30.31
C ASP A 665 20.22 9.73 -29.07
N ASP A 666 20.87 9.75 -27.90
CA ASP A 666 20.33 10.02 -26.55
C ASP A 666 19.58 11.37 -26.39
N GLY A 667 19.35 12.12 -27.48
CA GLY A 667 18.81 13.48 -27.46
C GLY A 667 17.29 13.61 -27.41
N ALA A 668 16.52 12.56 -27.74
CA ALA A 668 15.05 12.65 -27.87
C ALA A 668 14.25 12.00 -26.73
N CYS A 669 14.91 11.27 -25.83
CA CYS A 669 14.26 10.53 -24.75
C CYS A 669 14.64 11.18 -23.42
N GLY A 670 13.66 11.63 -22.64
CA GLY A 670 13.94 12.25 -21.34
C GLY A 670 14.84 11.37 -20.45
N HIS A 671 15.69 11.98 -19.63
CA HIS A 671 16.73 11.34 -18.81
C HIS A 671 16.30 10.14 -17.94
N ALA A 672 15.00 9.89 -17.76
CA ALA A 672 14.46 8.73 -17.05
C ALA A 672 14.46 7.43 -17.88
N ASP A 673 14.38 7.52 -19.20
CA ASP A 673 14.20 6.35 -20.09
C ASP A 673 15.54 5.72 -20.52
N THR A 674 16.66 6.44 -20.34
CA THR A 674 18.01 5.96 -20.66
C THR A 674 18.47 4.86 -19.72
N GLY A 675 18.09 4.95 -18.43
CA GLY A 675 18.45 3.97 -17.39
C GLY A 675 17.98 2.55 -17.71
N ARG A 676 16.71 2.38 -18.11
CA ARG A 676 16.14 1.05 -18.41
C ARG A 676 16.78 0.40 -19.64
N ARG A 677 17.06 1.17 -20.69
CA ARG A 677 17.71 0.67 -21.91
C ARG A 677 19.08 0.05 -21.65
N HIS A 678 19.80 0.53 -20.62
CA HIS A 678 21.08 -0.04 -20.23
C HIS A 678 21.01 -1.51 -19.81
N LEU A 679 19.85 -2.00 -19.32
CA LEU A 679 19.68 -3.40 -18.92
C LEU A 679 19.73 -4.37 -20.11
N ALA A 680 19.41 -3.91 -21.32
CA ALA A 680 19.46 -4.73 -22.54
C ALA A 680 20.88 -5.20 -22.91
N GLY A 681 21.90 -4.51 -22.40
CA GLY A 681 23.31 -4.87 -22.59
C GLY A 681 23.77 -6.01 -21.68
N LEU A 682 22.94 -6.47 -20.74
CA LEU A 682 23.24 -7.55 -19.82
C LEU A 682 22.47 -8.83 -20.17
N ARG A 683 23.11 -9.96 -19.90
CA ARG A 683 22.48 -11.28 -19.84
C ARG A 683 22.41 -11.72 -18.39
N THR A 684 21.43 -12.54 -18.08
CA THR A 684 21.22 -13.05 -16.74
C THR A 684 20.74 -14.49 -16.76
N VAL A 685 21.21 -15.26 -15.79
CA VAL A 685 20.45 -16.40 -15.24
C VAL A 685 19.84 -15.92 -13.94
N TRP A 686 18.55 -16.15 -13.80
CA TRP A 686 17.79 -15.72 -12.64
C TRP A 686 17.06 -16.94 -12.10
N ASP A 687 17.50 -17.54 -11.01
CA ASP A 687 16.88 -18.71 -10.38
C ASP A 687 16.14 -18.29 -9.09
N GLY A 688 14.96 -17.68 -9.25
CA GLY A 688 14.13 -17.22 -8.15
C GLY A 688 13.36 -18.33 -7.43
N LEU A 689 12.60 -17.97 -6.38
CA LEU A 689 11.86 -18.94 -5.55
C LEU A 689 10.90 -19.81 -6.37
N GLU A 690 10.14 -19.22 -7.30
CA GLU A 690 9.21 -19.95 -8.17
C GLU A 690 9.89 -21.05 -9.00
N TRP A 691 11.15 -20.84 -9.41
CA TRP A 691 11.93 -21.83 -10.14
C TRP A 691 12.43 -22.93 -9.21
N LEU A 692 12.93 -22.57 -8.03
CA LEU A 692 13.37 -23.54 -7.04
C LEU A 692 12.20 -24.39 -6.51
N ASP A 693 10.98 -23.85 -6.49
CA ASP A 693 9.75 -24.58 -6.18
C ASP A 693 9.40 -25.57 -7.30
N PHE A 694 9.54 -25.17 -8.56
CA PHE A 694 9.42 -26.08 -9.70
C PHE A 694 10.47 -27.22 -9.65
N CYS A 695 11.74 -26.91 -9.40
CA CYS A 695 12.79 -27.94 -9.28
C CYS A 695 12.49 -28.92 -8.13
N LYS A 696 11.98 -28.42 -6.99
CA LYS A 696 11.58 -29.26 -5.85
C LYS A 696 10.37 -30.15 -6.18
N TRP A 697 9.41 -29.63 -6.95
CA TRP A 697 8.30 -30.43 -7.45
C TRP A 697 8.81 -31.54 -8.38
N PHE A 698 9.71 -31.21 -9.32
CA PHE A 698 10.29 -32.16 -10.26
C PHE A 698 11.00 -33.32 -9.55
N ASP A 699 11.86 -33.01 -8.57
CA ASP A 699 12.58 -34.01 -7.77
C ASP A 699 11.62 -35.00 -7.06
N ARG A 700 10.52 -34.49 -6.51
CA ARG A 700 9.48 -35.32 -5.86
C ARG A 700 8.77 -36.25 -6.85
N GLU A 701 8.35 -35.73 -8.00
CA GLU A 701 7.66 -36.52 -9.03
C GLU A 701 8.58 -37.55 -9.67
N HIS A 702 9.84 -37.21 -9.90
CA HIS A 702 10.84 -38.14 -10.43
C HIS A 702 11.10 -39.29 -9.44
N THR A 703 11.34 -38.96 -8.17
CA THR A 703 11.53 -39.96 -7.11
C THR A 703 10.32 -40.89 -6.97
N ALA A 704 9.09 -40.33 -7.05
CA ALA A 704 7.87 -41.12 -6.99
C ALA A 704 7.75 -42.10 -8.18
N ARG A 705 8.11 -41.68 -9.39
CA ARG A 705 8.09 -42.54 -10.59
C ARG A 705 9.15 -43.65 -10.56
N GLU A 706 10.33 -43.36 -10.02
CA GLU A 706 11.39 -44.36 -9.85
C GLU A 706 11.02 -45.41 -8.79
N GLN A 707 10.45 -45.01 -7.67
CA GLN A 707 9.95 -45.92 -6.64
C GLN A 707 8.84 -46.84 -7.20
N PHE A 708 7.89 -46.27 -7.94
CA PHE A 708 6.81 -47.03 -8.58
C PHE A 708 7.32 -48.02 -9.65
N SER A 709 8.41 -47.67 -10.35
CA SER A 709 9.05 -48.55 -11.35
C SER A 709 9.84 -49.68 -10.71
N ARG A 710 10.55 -49.42 -9.60
CA ARG A 710 11.24 -50.44 -8.79
C ARG A 710 10.28 -51.44 -8.14
N GLU A 711 9.10 -50.99 -7.72
CA GLU A 711 8.06 -51.87 -7.14
C GLU A 711 7.39 -52.78 -8.18
N ARG A 712 7.35 -52.39 -9.47
CA ARG A 712 6.80 -53.23 -10.55
C ARG A 712 7.79 -54.18 -11.19
N PHE A 713 9.08 -53.87 -11.14
CA PHE A 713 10.16 -54.69 -11.70
C PHE A 713 11.30 -54.78 -10.68
N PRO A 714 11.21 -55.65 -9.66
CA PRO A 714 12.37 -55.94 -8.83
C PRO A 714 13.46 -56.45 -9.77
N THR A 715 14.63 -55.80 -9.74
CA THR A 715 15.82 -56.26 -10.45
C THR A 715 16.06 -57.73 -10.12
N GLU A 716 16.12 -58.57 -11.15
CA GLU A 716 16.47 -59.99 -11.04
C GLU A 716 17.80 -60.11 -10.27
N GLY A 717 17.73 -60.49 -8.98
CA GLY A 717 18.94 -60.61 -8.16
C GLY A 717 18.70 -60.81 -6.67
N GLU A 718 17.62 -60.30 -6.10
CA GLU A 718 17.34 -60.53 -4.67
C GLU A 718 16.44 -61.76 -4.49
N SER A 719 17.07 -62.93 -4.34
CA SER A 719 16.41 -64.10 -3.78
C SER A 719 16.10 -63.84 -2.30
N PRO A 720 14.87 -64.10 -1.84
CA PRO A 720 14.51 -63.92 -0.44
C PRO A 720 15.18 -65.01 0.41
N ALA A 721 15.82 -64.58 1.51
CA ALA A 721 16.24 -65.43 2.61
C ALA A 721 15.25 -65.32 3.78
#